data_AF-A0A321LNC3-F1
#
_entry.id   AF-A0A321LNC3-F1
#
_cell.length_a   1.000
_cell.length_b   1.000
_cell.length_c   1.000
_cell.angle_alpha   90.00
_cell.angle_beta   90.00
_cell.angle_gamma   90.00
#
_symmetry.space_group_name_H-M   'P 1'
#
loop_
_entity.id
_entity.type
_entity.pdbx_description
1 polymer ?
#
loop_
_entity_poly.entity_id
_entity_poly.type
_entity_poly.pdbx_seq_one_letter_code
_entity_poly.pdbx_strand_id
1 'polypeptide(L)'
;MKARRIRMAMNSLSIHSPNRFRLIAAVALFFLASGSLIPLAQSVNTPPSINAQACAYDGDLHRLIIKGDGFQTDSTVQIVGQAGEAAHGRTKIKNSRKIIITDIADSDLKLGVDVTVTNPGGNASPTVRLIFDSSTDHMLTGGDVQTIIAQAVAQAQASGLRATVAVVDTEANVLGVFRMNGAPADTLIGVGKHCPQPSDCGLEGLRVPSGFAAISKAGTGAFLSSQGHAFTTRTASFIVQEHFPPGVSFTSGGPLFGVQFSQLPCGDINPVLPLGLSADPGGVPLYKNGIRAGGIGIEGDGRYSLDADPRDDDQPVEELVAVAGSRGFEAPAAIRGDQIIVNGIRFPFVNTALPAQLQVQDFAQLRGSVDPGFPIRAALPSQFHAVTVDGVQGQVSDRFFPPQSSRGLTANEVQLLLLQAARQAFITRGAIRVPEGSAAQVNIAVVDVDGIVLGIFSTPDAAIFGFDVCVQKARTAAFLSRATSAAELQAAEHGKFVKYLDAATRDGVKLDGSVAFSDRAAGFLSRPFFPDGIDETDNGPFSKRIDQFSPFNDGLQLDLVKTALGLVLNGQPQTSCTAIRGLENGLQIFPGSVPLYKNGRLVGAIGVSGDGVDQDDLIAAMGSSGFEAPDGVRSDRVFVRGVRLPYVKFPRQPNR
;
A
#
# COMPACT_ATOMS: atom_id res chain seq x y z
N MET A 1 -1.66 -40.41 66.03
CA MET A 1 -0.48 -41.07 66.65
C MET A 1 0.79 -40.45 66.08
N LYS A 2 1.67 -39.95 66.97
CA LYS A 2 3.14 -39.71 66.86
C LYS A 2 3.78 -39.12 65.57
N ALA A 3 4.24 -37.87 65.76
CA ALA A 3 5.45 -37.17 65.32
C ALA A 3 6.59 -37.89 64.55
N ARG A 4 7.21 -37.17 63.58
CA ARG A 4 8.62 -36.67 63.66
C ARG A 4 9.05 -35.69 62.53
N ARG A 5 9.47 -34.50 63.00
CA ARG A 5 10.39 -33.42 62.51
C ARG A 5 11.69 -33.92 61.78
N ILE A 6 12.44 -33.26 60.88
CA ILE A 6 13.02 -31.88 60.72
C ILE A 6 13.68 -31.71 59.31
N ARG A 7 13.63 -30.51 58.69
CA ARG A 7 14.74 -29.63 58.17
C ARG A 7 14.12 -28.44 57.39
N MET A 8 13.96 -27.26 58.02
CA MET A 8 14.74 -26.00 57.84
C MET A 8 14.87 -25.56 56.36
N ALA A 9 14.15 -24.53 55.90
CA ALA A 9 14.33 -23.07 56.12
C ALA A 9 15.49 -22.52 55.25
N MET A 10 15.44 -21.37 54.56
CA MET A 10 14.84 -20.05 54.81
C MET A 10 15.07 -19.23 53.50
N ASN A 11 14.28 -18.25 53.03
CA ASN A 11 13.90 -16.93 53.57
C ASN A 11 12.76 -16.40 52.67
N SER A 12 11.58 -15.95 53.11
CA SER A 12 11.14 -15.01 54.16
C SER A 12 11.30 -13.53 53.83
N LEU A 13 10.14 -12.94 53.51
CA LEU A 13 9.82 -11.52 53.45
C LEU A 13 9.40 -10.99 54.83
N SER A 14 9.84 -9.77 55.11
CA SER A 14 9.09 -8.68 55.74
C SER A 14 9.27 -8.33 57.23
N ILE A 15 9.27 -6.99 57.39
CA ILE A 15 9.01 -6.10 58.52
C ILE A 15 10.14 -5.91 59.56
N HIS A 16 10.70 -4.70 59.57
CA HIS A 16 11.04 -3.93 60.78
C HIS A 16 11.02 -2.41 60.47
N SER A 17 10.41 -1.63 61.36
CA SER A 17 10.63 -0.19 61.62
C SER A 17 11.47 -0.10 62.92
N PRO A 18 12.09 1.01 63.43
CA PRO A 18 12.00 2.45 63.09
C PRO A 18 13.34 3.28 63.15
N ASN A 19 13.22 4.61 63.01
CA ASN A 19 13.94 5.69 63.75
C ASN A 19 15.09 6.54 63.13
N ARG A 20 14.83 7.87 63.14
CA ARG A 20 15.72 9.07 63.29
C ARG A 20 16.59 9.46 62.06
N PHE A 21 16.67 10.70 61.58
CA PHE A 21 16.86 12.00 62.23
C PHE A 21 16.29 13.18 61.38
N ARG A 22 15.93 14.26 62.08
CA ARG A 22 15.40 15.55 61.56
C ARG A 22 16.50 16.47 61.03
N LEU A 23 16.18 17.38 60.08
CA LEU A 23 16.51 18.82 60.20
C LEU A 23 15.74 19.73 59.20
N ILE A 24 14.89 20.62 59.76
CA ILE A 24 14.66 22.07 59.47
C ILE A 24 14.39 22.49 57.99
N ALA A 25 13.27 23.09 57.57
CA ALA A 25 12.59 24.35 57.98
C ALA A 25 11.23 24.47 57.21
N ALA A 26 10.26 25.34 57.47
CA ALA A 26 9.82 26.20 58.56
C ALA A 26 8.36 26.60 58.24
N VAL A 27 7.52 26.47 59.26
CA VAL A 27 6.35 27.29 59.62
C VAL A 27 5.32 27.65 58.53
N ALA A 28 4.17 26.97 58.61
CA ALA A 28 2.87 27.58 58.37
C ALA A 28 2.35 28.20 59.69
N LEU A 29 1.72 29.37 59.63
CA LEU A 29 0.37 29.65 60.15
C LEU A 29 0.08 31.16 60.15
N PHE A 30 -1.01 31.56 59.53
CA PHE A 30 -2.01 32.41 60.17
C PHE A 30 -3.39 32.08 59.60
N PHE A 31 -4.33 31.78 60.49
CA PHE A 31 -5.75 31.51 60.21
C PHE A 31 -6.58 32.76 60.50
N LEU A 32 -7.82 32.73 59.99
CA LEU A 32 -9.03 33.57 60.26
C LEU A 32 -9.38 34.47 59.05
N ALA A 33 -10.61 34.53 58.53
CA ALA A 33 -11.86 33.85 58.84
C ALA A 33 -12.86 34.06 57.67
N SER A 34 -13.89 33.22 57.63
CA SER A 34 -15.24 33.43 57.07
C SER A 34 -15.41 33.77 55.58
N GLY A 35 -16.09 32.87 54.85
CA GLY A 35 -16.85 33.23 53.65
C GLY A 35 -16.92 32.14 52.57
N SER A 36 -18.00 31.36 52.58
CA SER A 36 -18.62 30.68 51.42
C SER A 36 -17.76 29.73 50.58
N LEU A 37 -18.02 28.43 50.74
CA LEU A 37 -17.66 27.38 49.78
C LEU A 37 -18.34 27.65 48.42
N ILE A 38 -17.58 28.07 47.41
CA ILE A 38 -17.91 27.84 46.01
C ILE A 38 -16.98 26.71 45.54
N PRO A 39 -17.49 25.56 45.07
CA PRO A 39 -16.65 24.62 44.37
C PRO A 39 -16.33 25.22 43.00
N LEU A 40 -15.11 25.70 42.81
CA LEU A 40 -14.53 25.90 41.49
C LEU A 40 -14.35 24.52 40.85
N ALA A 41 -15.40 24.04 40.18
CA ALA A 41 -15.25 23.04 39.14
C ALA A 41 -14.56 23.73 37.95
N GLN A 42 -13.22 23.67 37.90
CA GLN A 42 -12.53 23.86 36.64
C GLN A 42 -12.89 22.69 35.74
N SER A 43 -13.92 22.86 34.90
CA SER A 43 -14.17 21.97 33.77
C SER A 43 -12.96 22.08 32.84
N VAL A 44 -12.11 21.06 32.84
CA VAL A 44 -11.12 20.89 31.77
C VAL A 44 -11.92 20.82 30.49
N ASN A 45 -11.77 21.86 29.65
CA ASN A 45 -12.56 22.04 28.44
C ASN A 45 -11.97 21.13 27.35
N THR A 46 -12.09 19.82 27.53
CA THR A 46 -11.62 18.83 26.56
C THR A 46 -12.41 18.95 25.26
N PRO A 47 -11.76 18.98 24.09
CA PRO A 47 -12.45 18.96 22.81
C PRO A 47 -13.36 17.73 22.67
N PRO A 48 -14.48 17.85 21.95
CA PRO A 48 -15.31 16.69 21.65
C PRO A 48 -14.53 15.70 20.77
N SER A 49 -14.89 14.42 20.82
CA SER A 49 -14.31 13.39 19.95
C SER A 49 -15.42 12.71 19.15
N ILE A 50 -15.10 12.27 17.93
CA ILE A 50 -16.01 11.50 17.07
C ILE A 50 -15.50 10.06 16.97
N ASN A 51 -16.39 9.09 17.17
CA ASN A 51 -16.15 7.67 16.95
C ASN A 51 -16.82 7.28 15.62
N ALA A 52 -16.02 7.20 14.54
CA ALA A 52 -16.53 6.96 13.19
C ALA A 52 -17.27 5.62 13.06
N GLN A 53 -16.78 4.56 13.71
CA GLN A 53 -17.35 3.20 13.65
C GLN A 53 -18.75 3.13 14.26
N ALA A 54 -19.01 3.97 15.25
CA ALA A 54 -20.32 4.06 15.87
C ALA A 54 -21.24 5.06 15.14
N CYS A 55 -20.69 5.87 14.22
CA CYS A 55 -21.49 6.69 13.33
C CYS A 55 -22.21 5.79 12.31
N ALA A 56 -23.38 6.21 11.88
CA ALA A 56 -24.16 5.45 10.92
C ALA A 56 -24.98 6.40 10.05
N TYR A 57 -25.20 6.01 8.80
CA TYR A 57 -26.15 6.66 7.92
C TYR A 57 -27.31 5.72 7.63
N ASP A 58 -28.51 6.27 7.71
CA ASP A 58 -29.77 5.59 7.46
C ASP A 58 -30.37 6.23 6.20
N GLY A 59 -30.15 5.59 5.04
CA GLY A 59 -30.54 6.09 3.72
C GLY A 59 -32.05 6.22 3.54
N ASP A 60 -32.83 5.29 4.12
CA ASP A 60 -34.30 5.34 4.06
C ASP A 60 -34.89 6.57 4.76
N LEU A 61 -34.18 7.07 5.77
CA LEU A 61 -34.60 8.22 6.59
C LEU A 61 -33.76 9.47 6.34
N HIS A 62 -32.83 9.44 5.37
CA HIS A 62 -31.83 10.48 5.09
C HIS A 62 -31.19 11.05 6.37
N ARG A 63 -30.74 10.14 7.24
CA ARG A 63 -30.36 10.50 8.62
C ARG A 63 -28.96 10.02 8.97
N LEU A 64 -28.09 10.98 9.26
CA LEU A 64 -26.75 10.77 9.78
C LEU A 64 -26.75 10.77 11.31
N ILE A 65 -26.19 9.72 11.91
CA ILE A 65 -25.96 9.59 13.34
C ILE A 65 -24.47 9.72 13.60
N ILE A 66 -24.07 10.75 14.34
CA ILE A 66 -22.69 10.93 14.81
C ILE A 66 -22.59 10.45 16.25
N LYS A 67 -21.62 9.58 16.52
CA LYS A 67 -21.31 9.08 17.85
C LYS A 67 -19.94 9.54 18.29
N GLY A 68 -19.74 9.68 19.59
CA GLY A 68 -18.50 10.19 20.14
C GLY A 68 -18.59 10.44 21.64
N ASP A 69 -17.76 11.33 22.15
CA ASP A 69 -17.76 11.75 23.55
C ASP A 69 -17.58 13.27 23.65
N GLY A 70 -18.09 13.85 24.74
CA GLY A 70 -17.88 15.27 25.06
C GLY A 70 -18.72 16.27 24.25
N PHE A 71 -19.79 15.83 23.58
CA PHE A 71 -20.71 16.75 22.90
C PHE A 71 -21.49 17.59 23.91
N GLN A 72 -21.58 18.89 23.68
CA GLN A 72 -22.35 19.82 24.53
C GLN A 72 -23.69 20.17 23.90
N THR A 73 -24.64 20.60 24.74
CA THR A 73 -25.86 21.25 24.26
C THR A 73 -25.44 22.41 23.34
N ASP A 74 -26.02 22.47 22.14
CA ASP A 74 -25.72 23.47 21.10
C ASP A 74 -24.38 23.32 20.36
N SER A 75 -23.77 22.13 20.38
CA SER A 75 -22.66 21.82 19.46
C SER A 75 -23.08 21.99 17.99
N THR A 76 -22.21 22.58 17.17
CA THR A 76 -22.39 22.67 15.71
C THR A 76 -21.65 21.52 15.02
N VAL A 77 -22.12 21.11 13.85
CA VAL A 77 -21.47 20.09 13.03
C VAL A 77 -21.22 20.66 11.65
N GLN A 78 -19.99 20.52 11.17
CA GLN A 78 -19.62 20.76 9.80
C GLN A 78 -19.46 19.41 9.10
N ILE A 79 -20.07 19.27 7.93
CA ILE A 79 -19.98 18.07 7.09
C ILE A 79 -19.49 18.52 5.72
N VAL A 80 -18.34 18.03 5.29
CA VAL A 80 -17.76 18.38 3.99
C VAL A 80 -17.66 17.12 3.15
N GLY A 81 -18.43 17.08 2.06
CA GLY A 81 -18.37 16.04 1.04
C GLY A 81 -17.49 16.45 -0.14
N GLN A 82 -17.50 15.63 -1.20
CA GLN A 82 -16.70 15.89 -2.40
C GLN A 82 -17.07 17.22 -3.10
N ALA A 83 -18.34 17.63 -3.04
CA ALA A 83 -18.85 18.84 -3.66
C ALA A 83 -18.73 20.10 -2.78
N GLY A 84 -18.10 19.99 -1.60
CA GLY A 84 -18.02 21.05 -0.59
C GLY A 84 -18.86 20.76 0.65
N GLU A 85 -19.27 21.81 1.37
CA GLU A 85 -20.08 21.67 2.58
C GLU A 85 -21.45 21.09 2.24
N ALA A 86 -21.77 19.94 2.84
CA ALA A 86 -22.99 19.20 2.60
C ALA A 86 -24.18 19.93 3.22
N ALA A 87 -25.20 20.21 2.41
CA ALA A 87 -26.46 20.72 2.93
C ALA A 87 -27.12 19.64 3.78
N HIS A 88 -27.62 20.03 4.95
CA HIS A 88 -28.34 19.11 5.82
C HIS A 88 -29.46 19.85 6.56
N GLY A 89 -30.46 19.08 6.98
CA GLY A 89 -31.54 19.53 7.84
C GLY A 89 -31.11 19.67 9.30
N ARG A 90 -31.97 19.22 10.22
CA ARG A 90 -31.84 19.54 11.63
C ARG A 90 -30.72 18.76 12.32
N THR A 91 -29.80 19.49 12.96
CA THR A 91 -28.84 18.93 13.92
C THR A 91 -29.47 18.86 15.32
N LYS A 92 -29.51 17.66 15.90
CA LYS A 92 -30.04 17.39 17.25
C LYS A 92 -29.01 16.67 18.11
N ILE A 93 -28.47 17.37 19.10
CA ILE A 93 -27.66 16.77 20.16
C ILE A 93 -28.58 15.98 21.09
N LYS A 94 -28.45 14.65 21.12
CA LYS A 94 -29.29 13.78 21.95
C LYS A 94 -28.76 13.64 23.37
N ASN A 95 -27.44 13.58 23.50
CA ASN A 95 -26.69 13.55 24.75
C ASN A 95 -25.21 13.80 24.43
N SER A 96 -24.35 13.74 25.44
CA SER A 96 -22.90 13.97 25.30
C SER A 96 -22.16 12.99 24.39
N ARG A 97 -22.86 11.99 23.82
CA ARG A 97 -22.29 10.94 22.98
C ARG A 97 -22.98 10.72 21.64
N LYS A 98 -24.05 11.48 21.34
CA LYS A 98 -24.85 11.24 20.13
C LYS A 98 -25.41 12.54 19.56
N ILE A 99 -25.15 12.76 18.28
CA ILE A 99 -25.78 13.78 17.44
C ILE A 99 -26.57 13.08 16.34
N ILE A 100 -27.71 13.64 15.96
CA ILE A 100 -28.51 13.18 14.83
C ILE A 100 -28.69 14.36 13.88
N ILE A 101 -28.43 14.13 12.60
CA ILE A 101 -28.57 15.09 11.51
C ILE A 101 -29.54 14.49 10.50
N THR A 102 -30.54 15.26 10.08
CA THR A 102 -31.56 14.83 9.11
C THR A 102 -31.36 15.48 7.75
N ASP A 103 -32.05 14.99 6.74
CA ASP A 103 -32.16 15.60 5.40
C ASP A 103 -30.80 15.85 4.74
N ILE A 104 -29.83 14.96 4.98
CA ILE A 104 -28.56 14.93 4.25
C ILE A 104 -28.73 14.08 3.00
N ALA A 105 -28.26 14.55 1.85
CA ALA A 105 -28.43 13.81 0.60
C ALA A 105 -27.45 12.64 0.50
N ASP A 106 -27.91 11.49 0.01
CA ASP A 106 -27.07 10.31 -0.25
C ASP A 106 -25.87 10.65 -1.16
N SER A 107 -26.08 11.56 -2.11
CA SER A 107 -25.03 12.05 -3.01
C SER A 107 -23.88 12.73 -2.28
N ASP A 108 -24.16 13.42 -1.17
CA ASP A 108 -23.13 14.13 -0.39
C ASP A 108 -22.30 13.15 0.45
N LEU A 109 -22.86 11.98 0.76
CA LEU A 109 -22.24 10.92 1.56
C LEU A 109 -21.52 9.85 0.73
N LYS A 110 -21.70 9.87 -0.61
CA LYS A 110 -21.34 8.78 -1.54
C LYS A 110 -19.87 8.40 -1.55
N LEU A 111 -18.95 9.30 -1.18
CA LEU A 111 -17.49 9.02 -1.08
C LEU A 111 -16.97 9.13 0.36
N GLY A 112 -17.88 9.15 1.32
CA GLY A 112 -17.63 9.59 2.68
C GLY A 112 -17.52 11.11 2.82
N VAL A 113 -17.69 11.57 4.05
CA VAL A 113 -17.70 12.98 4.42
C VAL A 113 -16.72 13.25 5.56
N ASP A 114 -16.08 14.40 5.50
CA ASP A 114 -15.25 14.90 6.59
C ASP A 114 -16.13 15.65 7.59
N VAL A 115 -16.14 15.17 8.84
CA VAL A 115 -17.02 15.67 9.88
C VAL A 115 -16.22 16.28 11.02
N THR A 116 -16.60 17.51 11.39
CA THR A 116 -16.05 18.23 12.54
C THR A 116 -17.17 18.66 13.46
N VAL A 117 -17.06 18.40 14.76
CA VAL A 117 -18.02 18.84 15.78
C VAL A 117 -17.38 19.94 16.62
N THR A 118 -18.04 21.09 16.76
CA THR A 118 -17.56 22.22 17.56
C THR A 118 -18.51 22.50 18.72
N ASN A 119 -18.00 22.42 19.95
CA ASN A 119 -18.77 22.77 21.15
C ASN A 119 -18.93 24.31 21.26
N PRO A 120 -19.95 24.85 21.98
CA PRO A 120 -20.19 26.30 22.10
C PRO A 120 -19.01 27.12 22.63
N GLY A 121 -18.10 26.50 23.37
CA GLY A 121 -16.86 27.14 23.85
C GLY A 121 -15.76 27.27 22.78
N GLY A 122 -16.01 26.89 21.53
CA GLY A 122 -15.06 26.98 20.41
C GLY A 122 -14.12 25.79 20.24
N ASN A 123 -14.16 24.80 21.15
CA ASN A 123 -13.35 23.58 21.02
C ASN A 123 -13.94 22.65 19.96
N ALA A 124 -13.18 22.40 18.90
CA ALA A 124 -13.54 21.50 17.81
C ALA A 124 -12.91 20.11 17.97
N SER A 125 -13.63 19.08 17.53
CA SER A 125 -13.07 17.74 17.38
C SER A 125 -12.01 17.73 16.28
N PRO A 126 -11.11 16.73 16.25
CA PRO A 126 -10.43 16.37 15.01
C PRO A 126 -11.47 16.13 13.91
N THR A 127 -11.13 16.51 12.67
CA THR A 127 -11.95 16.15 11.51
C THR A 127 -11.82 14.66 11.25
N VAL A 128 -12.97 13.98 11.23
CA VAL A 128 -13.07 12.53 11.04
C VAL A 128 -13.80 12.24 9.74
N ARG A 129 -13.16 11.46 8.86
CA ARG A 129 -13.78 10.93 7.64
C ARG A 129 -14.78 9.85 8.04
N LEU A 130 -16.06 10.07 7.77
CA LEU A 130 -17.11 9.08 7.92
C LEU A 130 -17.42 8.50 6.54
N ILE A 131 -17.19 7.20 6.38
CA ILE A 131 -17.59 6.44 5.20
C ILE A 131 -18.76 5.58 5.64
N PHE A 132 -19.90 5.78 4.99
CA PHE A 132 -21.08 4.97 5.24
C PHE A 132 -21.18 3.97 4.11
N ASP A 133 -21.00 2.69 4.42
CA ASP A 133 -21.35 1.61 3.51
C ASP A 133 -22.86 1.59 3.32
N SER A 134 -23.37 2.45 2.43
CA SER A 134 -24.70 2.26 1.88
C SER A 134 -24.60 1.18 0.82
N SER A 135 -24.64 -0.07 1.28
CA SER A 135 -24.87 -1.33 0.54
C SER A 135 -23.72 -1.93 -0.29
N THR A 136 -23.79 -3.26 -0.45
CA THR A 136 -23.03 -4.05 -1.45
C THR A 136 -23.37 -3.67 -2.89
N ASP A 137 -24.18 -2.64 -3.13
CA ASP A 137 -24.54 -2.14 -4.46
C ASP A 137 -23.36 -1.55 -5.24
N HIS A 138 -22.21 -1.36 -4.59
CA HIS A 138 -20.95 -1.00 -5.28
C HIS A 138 -20.16 -2.23 -5.78
N MET A 139 -20.50 -3.45 -5.36
CA MET A 139 -19.84 -4.66 -5.84
C MET A 139 -20.28 -4.99 -7.28
N LEU A 140 -19.35 -5.48 -8.09
CA LEU A 140 -19.65 -5.96 -9.44
C LEU A 140 -20.49 -7.25 -9.35
N THR A 141 -21.63 -7.26 -10.02
CA THR A 141 -22.47 -8.45 -10.21
C THR A 141 -22.02 -9.23 -11.45
N GLY A 142 -22.47 -10.48 -11.60
CA GLY A 142 -22.22 -11.24 -12.83
C GLY A 142 -22.77 -10.53 -14.09
N GLY A 143 -23.88 -9.79 -13.97
CA GLY A 143 -24.43 -8.99 -15.07
C GLY A 143 -23.57 -7.76 -15.41
N ASP A 144 -22.98 -7.13 -14.40
CA ASP A 144 -22.02 -6.03 -14.60
C ASP A 144 -20.80 -6.54 -15.38
N VAL A 145 -20.24 -7.68 -14.97
CA VAL A 145 -19.10 -8.32 -15.65
C VAL A 145 -19.42 -8.66 -17.11
N GLN A 146 -20.60 -9.22 -17.38
CA GLN A 146 -21.07 -9.46 -18.75
C GLN A 146 -21.16 -8.18 -19.57
N THR A 147 -21.67 -7.10 -18.98
CA THR A 147 -21.82 -5.79 -19.63
C THR A 147 -20.47 -5.20 -19.98
N ILE A 148 -19.54 -5.17 -19.02
CA ILE A 148 -18.16 -4.68 -19.18
C ILE A 148 -17.45 -5.43 -20.33
N ILE A 149 -17.53 -6.78 -20.33
CA ILE A 149 -16.94 -7.60 -21.39
C ILE A 149 -17.60 -7.33 -22.74
N ALA A 150 -18.93 -7.25 -22.80
CA ALA A 150 -19.65 -7.04 -24.06
C ALA A 150 -19.34 -5.67 -24.68
N GLN A 151 -19.21 -4.63 -23.87
CA GLN A 151 -18.78 -3.30 -24.30
C GLN A 151 -17.34 -3.32 -24.85
N ALA A 152 -16.41 -3.96 -24.14
CA ALA A 152 -15.03 -4.11 -24.60
C ALA A 152 -14.96 -4.90 -25.93
N VAL A 153 -15.67 -6.02 -26.04
CA VAL A 153 -15.71 -6.84 -27.26
C VAL A 153 -16.30 -6.05 -28.43
N ALA A 154 -17.33 -5.24 -28.22
CA ALA A 154 -17.89 -4.39 -29.27
C ALA A 154 -16.86 -3.38 -29.80
N GLN A 155 -16.10 -2.72 -28.90
CA GLN A 155 -15.04 -1.80 -29.29
C GLN A 155 -13.87 -2.52 -29.98
N ALA A 156 -13.47 -3.70 -29.48
CA ALA A 156 -12.40 -4.49 -30.08
C ALA A 156 -12.76 -4.89 -31.51
N GLN A 157 -13.99 -5.36 -31.74
CA GLN A 157 -14.51 -5.67 -33.08
C GLN A 157 -14.50 -4.45 -34.00
N ALA A 158 -14.97 -3.30 -33.51
CA ALA A 158 -14.96 -2.06 -34.29
C ALA A 158 -13.53 -1.58 -34.65
N SER A 159 -12.56 -1.90 -33.80
CA SER A 159 -11.15 -1.54 -33.99
C SER A 159 -10.33 -2.61 -34.72
N GLY A 160 -10.96 -3.72 -35.13
CA GLY A 160 -10.26 -4.86 -35.76
C GLY A 160 -9.36 -5.66 -34.81
N LEU A 161 -9.41 -5.42 -33.50
CA LEU A 161 -8.64 -6.12 -32.49
C LEU A 161 -9.34 -7.42 -32.07
N ARG A 162 -8.59 -8.51 -31.96
CA ARG A 162 -9.06 -9.76 -31.37
C ARG A 162 -8.35 -9.93 -30.03
N ALA A 163 -9.08 -9.71 -28.95
CA ALA A 163 -8.50 -9.63 -27.62
C ALA A 163 -9.02 -10.70 -26.65
N THR A 164 -8.25 -10.88 -25.59
CA THR A 164 -8.66 -11.46 -24.32
C THR A 164 -9.02 -10.30 -23.37
N VAL A 165 -10.19 -10.38 -22.76
CA VAL A 165 -10.71 -9.39 -21.82
C VAL A 165 -10.79 -10.05 -20.45
N ALA A 166 -10.18 -9.43 -19.43
CA ALA A 166 -10.29 -9.87 -18.05
C ALA A 166 -10.97 -8.79 -17.20
N VAL A 167 -11.83 -9.21 -16.28
CA VAL A 167 -12.46 -8.35 -15.27
C VAL A 167 -12.18 -8.93 -13.89
N VAL A 168 -11.79 -8.08 -12.95
CA VAL A 168 -11.46 -8.45 -11.58
C VAL A 168 -12.21 -7.55 -10.58
N ASP A 169 -12.42 -8.01 -9.35
CA ASP A 169 -12.93 -7.15 -8.27
C ASP A 169 -11.82 -6.28 -7.63
N THR A 170 -12.15 -5.56 -6.56
CA THR A 170 -11.22 -4.65 -5.85
C THR A 170 -9.98 -5.36 -5.30
N GLU A 171 -10.11 -6.64 -4.94
CA GLU A 171 -9.02 -7.49 -4.43
C GLU A 171 -8.38 -8.35 -5.53
N ALA A 172 -8.64 -8.00 -6.80
CA ALA A 172 -8.19 -8.68 -8.00
C ALA A 172 -8.63 -10.15 -8.08
N ASN A 173 -9.70 -10.56 -7.38
CA ASN A 173 -10.31 -11.84 -7.66
C ASN A 173 -10.88 -11.79 -9.08
N VAL A 174 -10.48 -12.74 -9.92
CA VAL A 174 -10.94 -12.80 -11.30
C VAL A 174 -12.43 -13.08 -11.33
N LEU A 175 -13.21 -12.21 -11.98
CA LEU A 175 -14.67 -12.31 -12.10
C LEU A 175 -15.11 -12.86 -13.46
N GLY A 176 -14.22 -12.82 -14.45
CA GLY A 176 -14.46 -13.36 -15.76
C GLY A 176 -13.29 -13.10 -16.71
N VAL A 177 -12.94 -14.10 -17.51
CA VAL A 177 -12.03 -13.93 -18.65
C VAL A 177 -12.75 -14.38 -19.92
N PHE A 178 -12.80 -13.52 -20.93
CA PHE A 178 -13.41 -13.83 -22.22
C PHE A 178 -12.37 -13.67 -23.33
N ARG A 179 -12.16 -14.73 -24.11
CA ARG A 179 -11.26 -14.73 -25.26
C ARG A 179 -12.07 -14.66 -26.55
N MET A 180 -11.90 -13.59 -27.32
CA MET A 180 -12.51 -13.46 -28.65
C MET A 180 -12.00 -14.54 -29.60
N ASN A 181 -12.83 -14.94 -30.57
CA ASN A 181 -12.42 -15.89 -31.60
C ASN A 181 -11.22 -15.35 -32.40
N GLY A 182 -10.13 -16.12 -32.40
CA GLY A 182 -8.91 -15.77 -33.10
C GLY A 182 -8.04 -14.73 -32.40
N ALA A 183 -8.31 -14.40 -31.13
CA ALA A 183 -7.37 -13.65 -30.30
C ALA A 183 -6.10 -14.50 -30.05
N PRO A 184 -4.90 -13.87 -29.95
CA PRO A 184 -3.67 -14.57 -29.62
C PRO A 184 -3.79 -15.37 -28.31
N ALA A 185 -3.33 -16.62 -28.32
CA ALA A 185 -3.30 -17.43 -27.11
C ALA A 185 -2.19 -17.01 -26.14
N ASP A 186 -1.10 -16.48 -26.69
CA ASP A 186 0.08 -16.05 -25.95
C ASP A 186 0.50 -14.64 -26.34
N THR A 187 1.20 -13.99 -25.41
CA THR A 187 1.84 -12.68 -25.55
C THR A 187 3.32 -12.77 -25.19
N LEU A 188 4.13 -11.85 -25.69
CA LEU A 188 5.57 -11.77 -25.41
C LEU A 188 5.85 -10.64 -24.42
N ILE A 189 6.53 -10.95 -23.32
CA ILE A 189 6.98 -9.96 -22.34
C ILE A 189 8.21 -9.23 -22.89
N GLY A 190 8.24 -7.91 -22.75
CA GLY A 190 9.45 -7.12 -22.92
C GLY A 190 9.27 -5.83 -23.69
N VAL A 191 10.35 -5.05 -23.74
CA VAL A 191 10.48 -3.80 -24.50
C VAL A 191 11.41 -3.95 -25.71
N GLY A 192 11.80 -5.18 -26.04
CA GLY A 192 12.65 -5.47 -27.19
C GLY A 192 14.12 -5.13 -26.97
N LYS A 193 14.59 -5.11 -25.72
CA LYS A 193 16.00 -4.88 -25.39
C LYS A 193 16.86 -6.03 -25.89
N HIS A 194 18.02 -5.71 -26.47
CA HIS A 194 18.98 -6.71 -26.93
C HIS A 194 19.74 -7.28 -25.73
N CYS A 195 19.66 -8.59 -25.52
CA CYS A 195 20.46 -9.27 -24.52
C CYS A 195 21.68 -9.95 -25.18
N PRO A 196 22.90 -9.77 -24.65
CA PRO A 196 24.07 -10.49 -25.14
C PRO A 196 23.95 -12.01 -24.99
N GLN A 197 23.22 -12.48 -23.98
CA GLN A 197 22.96 -13.90 -23.69
C GLN A 197 21.50 -14.09 -23.21
N PRO A 198 20.80 -15.17 -23.60
CA PRO A 198 19.42 -15.43 -23.15
C PRO A 198 19.25 -15.53 -21.63
N SER A 199 20.28 -16.00 -20.91
CA SER A 199 20.26 -16.09 -19.44
C SER A 199 20.17 -14.73 -18.76
N ASP A 200 20.64 -13.67 -19.43
CA ASP A 200 20.71 -12.30 -18.89
C ASP A 200 19.49 -11.45 -19.23
N CYS A 201 18.52 -12.00 -19.98
CA CYS A 201 17.34 -11.27 -20.45
C CYS A 201 16.28 -10.96 -19.38
N GLY A 202 16.44 -11.39 -18.12
CA GLY A 202 15.33 -11.29 -17.17
C GLY A 202 14.08 -12.00 -17.71
N LEU A 203 12.98 -11.28 -17.89
CA LEU A 203 11.75 -11.77 -18.54
C LEU A 203 11.62 -11.35 -20.02
N GLU A 204 12.56 -10.59 -20.59
CA GLU A 204 12.52 -10.17 -22.00
C GLU A 204 12.42 -11.38 -22.94
N GLY A 205 11.46 -11.34 -23.85
CA GLY A 205 11.16 -12.39 -24.82
C GLY A 205 10.42 -13.61 -24.25
N LEU A 206 10.06 -13.61 -22.96
CA LEU A 206 9.28 -14.70 -22.37
C LEU A 206 7.87 -14.71 -22.95
N ARG A 207 7.45 -15.88 -23.43
CA ARG A 207 6.08 -16.12 -23.91
C ARG A 207 5.19 -16.59 -22.77
N VAL A 208 4.08 -15.92 -22.55
CA VAL A 208 3.09 -16.26 -21.51
C VAL A 208 1.66 -16.24 -22.08
N PRO A 209 0.69 -16.95 -21.47
CA PRO A 209 -0.69 -16.89 -21.90
C PRO A 209 -1.26 -15.46 -21.89
N SER A 210 -1.99 -15.06 -22.93
CA SER A 210 -2.61 -13.73 -23.02
C SER A 210 -3.60 -13.45 -21.88
N GLY A 211 -4.23 -14.50 -21.35
CA GLY A 211 -5.09 -14.38 -20.17
C GLY A 211 -4.34 -13.91 -18.91
N PHE A 212 -3.07 -14.30 -18.74
CA PHE A 212 -2.26 -13.86 -17.61
C PHE A 212 -1.91 -12.37 -17.70
N ALA A 213 -1.61 -11.90 -18.91
CA ALA A 213 -1.42 -10.48 -19.19
C ALA A 213 -2.70 -9.67 -18.96
N ALA A 214 -3.83 -10.10 -19.52
CA ALA A 214 -5.12 -9.43 -19.32
C ALA A 214 -5.50 -9.33 -17.83
N ILE A 215 -5.34 -10.42 -17.05
CA ILE A 215 -5.59 -10.41 -15.59
C ILE A 215 -4.65 -9.44 -14.88
N SER A 216 -3.36 -9.43 -15.22
CA SER A 216 -2.37 -8.55 -14.57
C SER A 216 -2.63 -7.07 -14.90
N LYS A 217 -3.04 -6.76 -16.14
CA LYS A 217 -3.51 -5.42 -16.54
C LYS A 217 -4.76 -5.00 -15.74
N ALA A 218 -5.75 -5.88 -15.62
CA ALA A 218 -6.99 -5.62 -14.86
C ALA A 218 -6.72 -5.38 -13.37
N GLY A 219 -5.92 -6.27 -12.77
CA GLY A 219 -5.50 -6.18 -11.37
C GLY A 219 -4.72 -4.92 -11.06
N THR A 220 -3.89 -4.45 -12.00
CA THR A 220 -3.16 -3.19 -11.81
C THR A 220 -4.08 -1.99 -11.67
N GLY A 221 -5.10 -1.89 -12.53
CA GLY A 221 -6.13 -0.86 -12.41
C GLY A 221 -6.83 -0.92 -11.05
N ALA A 222 -7.21 -2.12 -10.60
CA ALA A 222 -7.86 -2.31 -9.30
C ALA A 222 -6.95 -1.96 -8.11
N PHE A 223 -5.68 -2.36 -8.15
CA PHE A 223 -4.75 -2.32 -7.02
C PHE A 223 -4.10 -0.96 -6.80
N LEU A 224 -3.87 -0.20 -7.86
CA LEU A 224 -3.28 1.15 -7.79
C LEU A 224 -4.33 2.25 -7.59
N SER A 225 -5.58 1.88 -7.31
CA SER A 225 -6.69 2.82 -7.18
C SER A 225 -7.34 2.76 -5.79
N SER A 226 -7.87 3.90 -5.35
CA SER A 226 -8.50 4.12 -4.04
C SER A 226 -9.71 5.06 -4.18
N GLN A 227 -10.29 5.51 -3.05
CA GLN A 227 -11.28 6.58 -3.07
C GLN A 227 -10.64 7.98 -3.18
N GLY A 228 -9.33 8.10 -2.98
CA GLY A 228 -8.59 9.37 -3.09
C GLY A 228 -7.78 9.55 -4.37
N HIS A 229 -7.59 8.49 -5.15
CA HIS A 229 -6.89 8.50 -6.45
C HIS A 229 -7.31 7.30 -7.31
N ALA A 230 -7.17 7.40 -8.62
CA ALA A 230 -7.41 6.33 -9.58
C ALA A 230 -6.29 6.32 -10.62
N PHE A 231 -5.62 5.17 -10.75
CA PHE A 231 -4.50 4.96 -11.65
C PHE A 231 -4.75 3.80 -12.61
N THR A 232 -4.09 3.85 -13.76
CA THR A 232 -4.17 2.83 -14.83
C THR A 232 -2.82 2.15 -15.00
N THR A 233 -2.75 1.17 -15.89
CA THR A 233 -1.46 0.60 -16.30
C THR A 233 -0.56 1.63 -16.99
N ARG A 234 -1.10 2.68 -17.60
CA ARG A 234 -0.30 3.80 -18.13
C ARG A 234 0.32 4.63 -17.01
N THR A 235 -0.43 4.92 -15.94
CA THR A 235 0.16 5.55 -14.76
C THR A 235 1.26 4.67 -14.18
N ALA A 236 1.04 3.36 -14.08
CA ALA A 236 2.05 2.40 -13.63
C ALA A 236 3.30 2.44 -14.53
N SER A 237 3.11 2.42 -15.86
CA SER A 237 4.16 2.57 -16.86
C SER A 237 5.08 3.75 -16.60
N PHE A 238 4.49 4.90 -16.28
CA PHE A 238 5.20 6.16 -16.08
C PHE A 238 6.07 6.18 -14.81
N ILE A 239 5.65 5.46 -13.76
CA ILE A 239 6.25 5.55 -12.42
C ILE A 239 7.20 4.39 -12.08
N VAL A 240 7.46 3.47 -13.00
CA VAL A 240 8.36 2.32 -12.80
C VAL A 240 9.68 2.40 -13.58
N GLN A 241 9.84 3.42 -14.41
CA GLN A 241 10.97 3.56 -15.34
C GLN A 241 12.24 4.09 -14.67
N GLU A 242 13.37 3.97 -15.38
CA GLU A 242 14.69 4.42 -14.96
C GLU A 242 14.77 5.94 -14.71
N HIS A 243 13.88 6.72 -15.32
CA HIS A 243 13.77 8.16 -15.17
C HIS A 243 12.34 8.59 -14.83
N PHE A 244 12.22 9.73 -14.16
CA PHE A 244 10.96 10.33 -13.77
C PHE A 244 11.00 11.86 -13.95
N PRO A 245 10.30 12.40 -14.97
CA PRO A 245 9.45 11.66 -15.93
C PRO A 245 10.29 10.85 -16.94
N PRO A 246 9.72 9.79 -17.55
CA PRO A 246 10.37 9.06 -18.63
C PRO A 246 10.79 9.97 -19.80
N GLY A 247 11.89 9.62 -20.46
CA GLY A 247 12.43 10.39 -21.59
C GLY A 247 13.17 11.68 -21.21
N VAL A 248 13.33 11.98 -19.91
CA VAL A 248 14.10 13.13 -19.41
C VAL A 248 15.35 12.66 -18.67
N SER A 249 16.50 12.80 -19.33
CA SER A 249 17.83 12.49 -18.78
C SER A 249 18.16 13.25 -17.51
N PHE A 250 19.08 12.70 -16.71
CA PHE A 250 19.56 13.27 -15.46
C PHE A 250 18.46 13.52 -14.42
N THR A 251 17.47 12.61 -14.38
CA THR A 251 16.40 12.59 -13.38
C THR A 251 16.39 11.27 -12.64
N SER A 252 15.99 11.29 -11.36
CA SER A 252 15.82 10.08 -10.56
C SER A 252 14.79 9.12 -11.17
N GLY A 253 14.80 7.87 -10.74
CA GLY A 253 13.81 6.89 -11.18
C GLY A 253 12.38 7.18 -10.77
N GLY A 254 11.48 6.45 -11.43
CA GLY A 254 10.09 6.38 -11.05
C GLY A 254 9.91 6.00 -9.57
N PRO A 255 8.93 6.59 -8.86
CA PRO A 255 8.75 6.36 -7.43
C PRO A 255 8.39 4.92 -7.07
N LEU A 256 7.88 4.12 -8.01
CA LEU A 256 7.52 2.71 -7.79
C LEU A 256 8.41 1.76 -8.63
N PHE A 257 9.65 2.17 -8.92
CA PHE A 257 10.61 1.34 -9.63
C PHE A 257 10.74 -0.07 -9.02
N GLY A 258 10.45 -1.11 -9.83
CA GLY A 258 10.50 -2.51 -9.40
C GLY A 258 9.19 -3.07 -8.83
N VAL A 259 8.11 -2.27 -8.73
CA VAL A 259 6.83 -2.72 -8.15
C VAL A 259 6.18 -3.87 -8.92
N GLN A 260 6.53 -4.06 -10.20
CA GLN A 260 6.01 -5.15 -11.04
C GLN A 260 6.26 -6.53 -10.41
N PHE A 261 7.35 -6.70 -9.66
CA PHE A 261 7.69 -7.97 -9.01
C PHE A 261 7.05 -8.11 -7.63
N SER A 262 5.77 -7.80 -7.56
CA SER A 262 4.93 -7.93 -6.38
C SER A 262 3.58 -8.54 -6.75
N GLN A 263 2.87 -9.10 -5.77
CA GLN A 263 1.61 -9.83 -5.92
C GLN A 263 1.73 -11.10 -6.80
N LEU A 264 2.97 -11.57 -6.96
CA LEU A 264 3.30 -12.74 -7.77
C LEU A 264 2.65 -14.00 -7.19
N PRO A 265 2.26 -14.97 -8.04
CA PRO A 265 1.49 -16.14 -7.63
C PRO A 265 2.29 -17.15 -6.78
N CYS A 266 3.61 -17.00 -6.70
CA CYS A 266 4.49 -17.75 -5.80
C CYS A 266 4.59 -17.14 -4.39
N GLY A 267 4.06 -15.93 -4.19
CA GLY A 267 4.21 -15.17 -2.95
C GLY A 267 3.27 -15.67 -1.86
N ASP A 268 3.56 -15.28 -0.62
CA ASP A 268 2.81 -15.71 0.55
C ASP A 268 1.89 -14.63 1.12
N ILE A 269 1.74 -13.44 0.55
CA ILE A 269 0.88 -12.39 1.12
C ILE A 269 -0.41 -12.20 0.33
N ASN A 270 -0.30 -11.71 -0.91
CA ASN A 270 -1.43 -11.50 -1.82
C ASN A 270 -1.13 -12.03 -3.24
N PRO A 271 -1.03 -13.36 -3.44
CA PRO A 271 -0.53 -13.97 -4.68
C PRO A 271 -1.62 -14.12 -5.76
N VAL A 272 -2.14 -13.01 -6.27
CA VAL A 272 -3.32 -13.01 -7.17
C VAL A 272 -3.04 -12.53 -8.59
N LEU A 273 -1.88 -11.91 -8.86
CA LEU A 273 -1.55 -11.37 -10.19
C LEU A 273 -0.54 -12.27 -10.90
N PRO A 274 -0.92 -12.96 -12.00
CA PRO A 274 -0.05 -13.93 -12.66
C PRO A 274 1.34 -13.40 -13.06
N LEU A 275 1.41 -12.15 -13.51
CA LEU A 275 2.65 -11.48 -13.94
C LEU A 275 3.05 -10.32 -13.00
N GLY A 276 2.39 -10.20 -11.84
CA GLY A 276 2.51 -9.04 -10.97
C GLY A 276 1.81 -7.80 -11.53
N LEU A 277 2.23 -6.61 -11.10
CA LEU A 277 1.67 -5.35 -11.63
C LEU A 277 2.18 -5.07 -13.05
N SER A 278 1.29 -4.58 -13.89
CA SER A 278 1.53 -4.32 -15.31
C SER A 278 1.89 -2.86 -15.57
N ALA A 279 2.95 -2.66 -16.33
CA ALA A 279 3.32 -1.37 -16.92
C ALA A 279 2.72 -1.18 -18.33
N ASP A 280 2.00 -2.17 -18.84
CA ASP A 280 1.55 -2.22 -20.22
C ASP A 280 0.16 -1.59 -20.37
N PRO A 281 -0.03 -0.53 -21.20
CA PRO A 281 -1.33 0.10 -21.43
C PRO A 281 -2.42 -0.92 -21.80
N GLY A 282 -3.66 -0.66 -21.36
CA GLY A 282 -4.79 -1.59 -21.55
C GLY A 282 -5.46 -2.07 -20.27
N GLY A 283 -5.05 -1.57 -19.10
CA GLY A 283 -5.74 -1.80 -17.83
C GLY A 283 -6.29 -0.50 -17.23
N VAL A 284 -7.58 -0.47 -16.90
CA VAL A 284 -8.23 0.69 -16.25
C VAL A 284 -9.06 0.27 -15.02
N PRO A 285 -9.15 1.12 -13.99
CA PRO A 285 -9.96 0.84 -12.81
C PRO A 285 -11.46 0.96 -13.12
N LEU A 286 -12.25 0.19 -12.37
CA LEU A 286 -13.71 0.22 -12.42
C LEU A 286 -14.28 0.76 -11.11
N TYR A 287 -15.20 1.70 -11.22
CA TYR A 287 -15.93 2.32 -10.12
C TYR A 287 -17.42 2.21 -10.35
N LYS A 288 -18.13 1.49 -9.48
CA LYS A 288 -19.59 1.40 -9.53
C LYS A 288 -20.16 2.43 -8.58
N ASN A 289 -21.04 3.28 -9.09
CA ASN A 289 -21.62 4.38 -8.32
C ASN A 289 -20.55 5.32 -7.73
N GLY A 290 -19.36 5.43 -8.32
CA GLY A 290 -18.26 6.25 -7.80
C GLY A 290 -17.46 5.62 -6.65
N ILE A 291 -17.80 4.41 -6.23
CA ILE A 291 -17.02 3.60 -5.29
C ILE A 291 -16.18 2.58 -6.07
N ARG A 292 -14.93 2.39 -5.67
CA ARG A 292 -14.01 1.41 -6.27
C ARG A 292 -14.67 0.02 -6.28
N ALA A 293 -14.69 -0.61 -7.46
CA ALA A 293 -15.38 -1.87 -7.68
C ALA A 293 -14.49 -2.96 -8.31
N GLY A 294 -13.40 -2.59 -9.00
CA GLY A 294 -12.46 -3.55 -9.57
C GLY A 294 -11.61 -2.97 -10.69
N GLY A 295 -11.32 -3.79 -11.70
CA GLY A 295 -10.53 -3.39 -12.88
C GLY A 295 -10.84 -4.23 -14.11
N ILE A 296 -10.60 -3.66 -15.29
CA ILE A 296 -10.64 -4.35 -16.59
C ILE A 296 -9.26 -4.31 -17.23
N GLY A 297 -8.86 -5.38 -17.91
CA GLY A 297 -7.60 -5.50 -18.62
C GLY A 297 -7.76 -6.18 -19.98
N ILE A 298 -7.05 -5.67 -20.99
CA ILE A 298 -7.15 -6.09 -22.39
C ILE A 298 -5.78 -6.55 -22.88
N GLU A 299 -5.73 -7.73 -23.49
CA GLU A 299 -4.55 -8.25 -24.20
C GLU A 299 -4.96 -8.79 -25.56
N GLY A 300 -4.35 -8.33 -26.65
CA GLY A 300 -4.72 -8.65 -28.01
C GLY A 300 -3.68 -8.30 -29.07
N ASP A 301 -2.67 -7.48 -28.77
CA ASP A 301 -1.58 -7.18 -29.70
C ASP A 301 -0.39 -8.17 -29.63
N GLY A 302 -0.36 -9.00 -28.59
CA GLY A 302 0.65 -10.04 -28.39
C GLY A 302 1.96 -9.52 -27.80
N ARG A 303 1.95 -8.33 -27.19
CA ARG A 303 3.09 -7.75 -26.47
C ARG A 303 2.67 -7.29 -25.07
N TYR A 304 3.29 -7.84 -24.05
CA TYR A 304 3.21 -7.37 -22.67
C TYR A 304 4.41 -6.45 -22.38
N SER A 305 4.21 -5.14 -22.53
CA SER A 305 5.29 -4.15 -22.59
C SER A 305 5.11 -2.98 -21.61
N LEU A 306 5.62 -1.80 -21.98
CA LEU A 306 5.39 -0.53 -21.30
C LEU A 306 5.51 0.63 -22.31
N ASP A 307 4.95 1.78 -21.96
CA ASP A 307 5.08 3.04 -22.70
C ASP A 307 6.40 3.74 -22.31
N ALA A 308 7.41 3.57 -23.16
CA ALA A 308 8.76 4.08 -22.91
C ALA A 308 8.93 5.57 -23.29
N ASP A 309 8.01 6.14 -24.08
CA ASP A 309 8.07 7.54 -24.49
C ASP A 309 6.68 8.19 -24.40
N PRO A 310 6.27 8.65 -23.21
CA PRO A 310 4.94 9.23 -23.00
C PRO A 310 4.71 10.56 -23.73
N ARG A 311 5.71 11.08 -24.47
CA ARG A 311 5.59 12.35 -25.22
C ARG A 311 5.00 12.15 -26.61
N ASP A 312 4.92 10.91 -27.10
CA ASP A 312 4.39 10.61 -28.43
C ASP A 312 2.85 10.57 -28.48
N ASP A 313 2.20 10.61 -27.30
CA ASP A 313 0.74 10.53 -27.13
C ASP A 313 0.14 9.33 -27.87
N ASP A 314 0.81 8.18 -27.76
CA ASP A 314 0.34 6.93 -28.34
C ASP A 314 -1.07 6.58 -27.86
N GLN A 315 -1.86 5.93 -28.72
CA GLN A 315 -3.21 5.48 -28.38
C GLN A 315 -3.35 3.98 -28.70
N PRO A 316 -2.81 3.09 -27.85
CA PRO A 316 -2.90 1.66 -28.04
C PRO A 316 -4.36 1.22 -28.15
N VAL A 317 -4.66 0.35 -29.11
CA VAL A 317 -6.03 -0.13 -29.33
C VAL A 317 -6.55 -0.88 -28.08
N GLU A 318 -5.68 -1.54 -27.33
CA GLU A 318 -6.01 -2.18 -26.06
C GLU A 318 -6.50 -1.19 -25.01
N GLU A 319 -5.86 -0.02 -24.91
CA GLU A 319 -6.28 1.06 -24.02
C GLU A 319 -7.66 1.60 -24.43
N LEU A 320 -7.89 1.83 -25.73
CA LEU A 320 -9.20 2.25 -26.26
C LEU A 320 -10.31 1.24 -25.92
N VAL A 321 -10.03 -0.05 -26.05
CA VAL A 321 -10.95 -1.14 -25.71
C VAL A 321 -11.23 -1.19 -24.21
N ALA A 322 -10.21 -1.02 -23.37
CA ALA A 322 -10.36 -1.00 -21.92
C ALA A 322 -11.25 0.17 -21.46
N VAL A 323 -11.00 1.37 -22.00
CA VAL A 323 -11.81 2.57 -21.73
C VAL A 323 -13.25 2.37 -22.19
N ALA A 324 -13.49 1.79 -23.37
CA ALA A 324 -14.84 1.48 -23.83
C ALA A 324 -15.57 0.48 -22.92
N GLY A 325 -14.86 -0.53 -22.42
CA GLY A 325 -15.39 -1.52 -21.48
C GLY A 325 -15.69 -0.96 -20.09
N SER A 326 -15.09 0.18 -19.72
CA SER A 326 -15.36 0.86 -18.44
C SER A 326 -16.65 1.69 -18.43
N ARG A 327 -17.44 1.71 -19.51
CA ARG A 327 -18.61 2.59 -19.63
C ARG A 327 -19.69 2.27 -18.60
N GLY A 328 -20.08 3.26 -17.81
CA GLY A 328 -20.98 3.12 -16.66
C GLY A 328 -20.27 2.69 -15.37
N PHE A 329 -18.95 2.47 -15.45
CA PHE A 329 -18.07 2.07 -14.34
C PHE A 329 -16.81 2.96 -14.31
N GLU A 330 -16.87 4.16 -14.86
CA GLU A 330 -15.70 5.01 -15.03
C GLU A 330 -15.18 5.54 -13.69
N ALA A 331 -13.85 5.62 -13.55
CA ALA A 331 -13.26 6.34 -12.43
C ALA A 331 -13.73 7.79 -12.36
N PRO A 332 -14.10 8.32 -11.18
CA PRO A 332 -14.48 9.72 -11.02
C PRO A 332 -13.40 10.65 -11.54
N ALA A 333 -13.76 11.59 -12.41
CA ALA A 333 -12.79 12.45 -13.08
C ALA A 333 -11.86 13.21 -12.11
N ALA A 334 -12.39 13.61 -10.95
CA ALA A 334 -11.65 14.39 -9.95
C ALA A 334 -10.47 13.64 -9.31
N ILE A 335 -10.47 12.31 -9.32
CA ILE A 335 -9.44 11.51 -8.65
C ILE A 335 -8.51 10.79 -9.63
N ARG A 336 -8.68 10.98 -10.94
CA ARG A 336 -7.85 10.32 -11.95
C ARG A 336 -6.40 10.80 -11.89
N GLY A 337 -5.48 9.95 -12.35
CA GLY A 337 -4.04 10.24 -12.38
C GLY A 337 -3.68 11.55 -13.07
N ASP A 338 -4.42 11.92 -14.11
CA ASP A 338 -4.25 13.19 -14.83
C ASP A 338 -4.68 14.42 -14.02
N GLN A 339 -5.29 14.26 -12.85
CA GLN A 339 -5.54 15.34 -11.87
C GLN A 339 -4.50 15.40 -10.75
N ILE A 340 -3.57 14.45 -10.70
CA ILE A 340 -2.58 14.32 -9.64
C ILE A 340 -1.23 14.86 -10.13
N ILE A 341 -0.65 15.76 -9.34
CA ILE A 341 0.64 16.39 -9.62
C ILE A 341 1.60 16.07 -8.49
N VAL A 342 2.69 15.38 -8.80
CA VAL A 342 3.75 15.03 -7.85
C VAL A 342 5.04 15.71 -8.31
N ASN A 343 5.66 16.51 -7.44
CA ASN A 343 6.89 17.27 -7.76
C ASN A 343 6.78 18.13 -9.03
N GLY A 344 5.59 18.65 -9.33
CA GLY A 344 5.33 19.45 -10.53
C GLY A 344 5.10 18.62 -11.81
N ILE A 345 5.09 17.30 -11.71
CA ILE A 345 4.85 16.37 -12.82
C ILE A 345 3.44 15.82 -12.68
N ARG A 346 2.63 15.98 -13.73
CA ARG A 346 1.29 15.39 -13.83
C ARG A 346 1.43 13.93 -14.24
N PHE A 347 0.73 13.02 -13.56
CA PHE A 347 0.69 11.62 -13.99
C PHE A 347 -0.22 11.44 -15.21
N PRO A 348 0.08 10.50 -16.11
CA PRO A 348 -0.87 10.11 -17.15
C PRO A 348 -2.00 9.26 -16.55
N PHE A 349 -3.14 9.21 -17.25
CA PHE A 349 -4.25 8.31 -16.93
C PHE A 349 -4.56 7.41 -18.13
N VAL A 350 -5.08 7.97 -19.23
CA VAL A 350 -5.21 7.27 -20.52
C VAL A 350 -4.96 8.29 -21.63
N ASN A 351 -4.48 7.86 -22.79
CA ASN A 351 -4.31 8.74 -23.96
C ASN A 351 -5.51 8.66 -24.92
N THR A 352 -6.40 7.69 -24.71
CA THR A 352 -7.66 7.58 -25.46
C THR A 352 -8.82 8.24 -24.71
N ALA A 353 -9.59 9.07 -25.41
CA ALA A 353 -10.89 9.52 -24.92
C ALA A 353 -11.89 8.34 -24.84
N LEU A 354 -12.95 8.50 -24.03
CA LEU A 354 -14.08 7.56 -24.02
C LEU A 354 -14.74 7.58 -25.41
N PRO A 355 -14.74 6.47 -26.18
CA PRO A 355 -15.26 6.48 -27.54
C PRO A 355 -16.78 6.68 -27.57
N ALA A 356 -17.36 6.85 -28.76
CA ALA A 356 -18.81 6.84 -28.92
C ALA A 356 -19.40 5.49 -28.47
N GLN A 357 -20.61 5.50 -27.91
CA GLN A 357 -21.28 4.27 -27.52
C GLN A 357 -21.63 3.44 -28.76
N LEU A 358 -21.12 2.21 -28.82
CA LEU A 358 -21.44 1.25 -29.86
C LEU A 358 -22.67 0.43 -29.48
N GLN A 359 -23.31 -0.17 -30.48
CA GLN A 359 -24.31 -1.20 -30.26
C GLN A 359 -23.63 -2.44 -29.66
N VAL A 360 -24.07 -2.85 -28.49
CA VAL A 360 -23.53 -4.00 -27.75
C VAL A 360 -24.42 -5.21 -28.01
N GLN A 361 -23.83 -6.33 -28.40
CA GLN A 361 -24.55 -7.60 -28.53
C GLN A 361 -24.76 -8.22 -27.16
N ASP A 362 -25.82 -9.03 -27.02
CA ASP A 362 -26.03 -9.83 -25.81
C ASP A 362 -24.79 -10.70 -25.53
N PHE A 363 -24.41 -10.82 -24.26
CA PHE A 363 -23.20 -11.55 -23.86
C PHE A 363 -23.14 -12.97 -24.43
N ALA A 364 -24.28 -13.67 -24.46
CA ALA A 364 -24.41 -15.02 -25.01
C ALA A 364 -24.17 -15.12 -26.53
N GLN A 365 -24.22 -13.99 -27.25
CA GLN A 365 -24.02 -13.90 -28.70
C GLN A 365 -22.61 -13.45 -29.08
N LEU A 366 -21.77 -13.09 -28.12
CA LEU A 366 -20.40 -12.65 -28.38
C LEU A 366 -19.58 -13.75 -29.05
N ARG A 367 -18.78 -13.36 -30.05
CA ARG A 367 -17.93 -14.30 -30.80
C ARG A 367 -16.63 -14.59 -30.05
N GLY A 368 -16.69 -15.55 -29.15
CA GLY A 368 -15.56 -15.99 -28.32
C GLY A 368 -15.97 -17.05 -27.32
N SER A 369 -15.13 -17.28 -26.33
CA SER A 369 -15.40 -18.22 -25.24
C SER A 369 -14.95 -17.65 -23.90
N VAL A 370 -15.74 -17.90 -22.86
CA VAL A 370 -15.31 -17.70 -21.48
C VAL A 370 -14.23 -18.73 -21.14
N ASP A 371 -13.16 -18.30 -20.47
CA ASP A 371 -12.14 -19.21 -19.95
C ASP A 371 -12.75 -20.09 -18.84
N PRO A 372 -12.69 -21.42 -18.97
CA PRO A 372 -13.28 -22.32 -17.98
C PRO A 372 -12.63 -22.22 -16.59
N GLY A 373 -11.38 -21.75 -16.49
CA GLY A 373 -10.70 -21.48 -15.22
C GLY A 373 -11.21 -20.22 -14.53
N PHE A 374 -11.83 -19.31 -15.28
CA PHE A 374 -12.31 -18.00 -14.81
C PHE A 374 -13.74 -17.72 -15.32
N PRO A 375 -14.73 -18.50 -14.84
CA PRO A 375 -16.12 -18.32 -15.24
C PRO A 375 -16.65 -16.95 -14.79
N ILE A 376 -17.70 -16.48 -15.46
CA ILE A 376 -18.41 -15.26 -15.07
C ILE A 376 -19.03 -15.43 -13.68
N ARG A 377 -18.69 -14.53 -12.76
CA ARG A 377 -19.21 -14.51 -11.38
C ARG A 377 -19.29 -13.09 -10.83
N ALA A 378 -20.02 -12.93 -9.73
CA ALA A 378 -20.03 -11.68 -8.96
C ALA A 378 -18.76 -11.54 -8.11
N ALA A 379 -18.46 -10.31 -7.69
CA ALA A 379 -17.38 -10.00 -6.77
C ALA A 379 -17.51 -10.77 -5.45
N LEU A 380 -16.37 -11.09 -4.85
CA LEU A 380 -16.31 -11.84 -3.60
C LEU A 380 -16.38 -10.88 -2.40
N PRO A 381 -16.87 -11.35 -1.23
CA PRO A 381 -16.73 -10.59 0.00
C PRO A 381 -15.27 -10.25 0.28
N SER A 382 -15.02 -9.04 0.76
CA SER A 382 -13.68 -8.57 1.09
C SER A 382 -13.05 -9.44 2.19
N GLN A 383 -11.76 -9.75 2.04
CA GLN A 383 -10.99 -10.39 3.12
C GLN A 383 -10.58 -9.39 4.22
N PHE A 384 -10.75 -8.09 3.95
CA PHE A 384 -10.47 -7.02 4.88
C PHE A 384 -11.74 -6.65 5.64
N HIS A 385 -11.60 -6.44 6.95
CA HIS A 385 -12.67 -5.91 7.76
C HIS A 385 -12.18 -4.74 8.61
N ALA A 386 -13.08 -3.78 8.84
CA ALA A 386 -12.78 -2.60 9.62
C ALA A 386 -12.57 -2.95 11.10
N VAL A 387 -11.56 -2.33 11.72
CA VAL A 387 -11.25 -2.45 13.14
C VAL A 387 -10.92 -1.10 13.75
N THR A 388 -10.99 -1.03 15.08
CA THR A 388 -10.45 0.09 15.84
C THR A 388 -9.63 -0.46 17.00
N VAL A 389 -8.34 -0.12 17.02
CA VAL A 389 -7.38 -0.61 18.01
C VAL A 389 -6.76 0.61 18.68
N ASP A 390 -6.89 0.71 20.01
CA ASP A 390 -6.42 1.86 20.81
C ASP A 390 -6.78 3.23 20.21
N GLY A 391 -8.03 3.36 19.74
CA GLY A 391 -8.57 4.57 19.13
C GLY A 391 -8.12 4.85 17.70
N VAL A 392 -7.31 3.99 17.09
CA VAL A 392 -6.84 4.11 15.71
C VAL A 392 -7.72 3.25 14.81
N GLN A 393 -8.28 3.86 13.77
CA GLN A 393 -9.18 3.21 12.83
C GLN A 393 -8.40 2.63 11.66
N GLY A 394 -8.83 1.49 11.15
CA GLY A 394 -8.21 0.87 9.98
C GLY A 394 -8.94 -0.40 9.57
N GLN A 395 -8.24 -1.20 8.80
CA GLN A 395 -8.69 -2.49 8.29
C GLN A 395 -7.59 -3.53 8.48
N VAL A 396 -8.00 -4.78 8.65
CA VAL A 396 -7.10 -5.92 8.85
C VAL A 396 -7.63 -7.13 8.09
N SER A 397 -6.72 -8.06 7.82
CA SER A 397 -7.03 -9.43 7.40
C SER A 397 -6.81 -10.36 8.58
N ASP A 398 -7.75 -11.29 8.82
CA ASP A 398 -7.65 -12.31 9.89
C ASP A 398 -6.38 -13.16 9.79
N ARG A 399 -5.75 -13.20 8.62
CA ARG A 399 -4.51 -13.94 8.40
C ARG A 399 -3.32 -13.33 9.13
N PHE A 400 -3.30 -12.01 9.31
CA PHE A 400 -2.16 -11.26 9.84
C PHE A 400 -2.55 -10.38 11.03
N PHE A 401 -3.72 -10.63 11.62
CA PHE A 401 -4.21 -9.94 12.81
C PHE A 401 -5.00 -10.92 13.69
N PRO A 402 -4.85 -10.88 15.04
CA PRO A 402 -4.07 -9.93 15.84
C PRO A 402 -2.55 -10.12 15.73
N PRO A 403 -1.75 -9.12 16.16
CA PRO A 403 -0.29 -9.20 16.14
C PRO A 403 0.26 -10.39 16.93
N GLN A 404 1.33 -10.99 16.42
CA GLN A 404 2.00 -12.14 17.00
C GLN A 404 3.36 -11.76 17.62
N SER A 405 3.84 -12.57 18.56
CA SER A 405 5.17 -12.41 19.16
C SER A 405 6.23 -13.22 18.41
N SER A 406 7.45 -12.70 18.37
CA SER A 406 8.68 -13.40 17.96
C SER A 406 9.66 -13.52 19.13
N ARG A 407 10.89 -13.99 18.86
CA ARG A 407 11.98 -13.97 19.85
C ARG A 407 12.43 -12.54 20.21
N GLY A 408 12.28 -11.59 19.29
CA GLY A 408 12.78 -10.21 19.44
C GLY A 408 11.71 -9.19 19.82
N LEU A 409 10.45 -9.45 19.46
CA LEU A 409 9.31 -8.54 19.63
C LEU A 409 8.13 -9.28 20.28
N THR A 410 7.53 -8.67 21.29
CA THR A 410 6.25 -9.15 21.86
C THR A 410 5.07 -8.70 20.99
N ALA A 411 3.93 -9.38 21.09
CA ALA A 411 2.72 -8.98 20.36
C ALA A 411 2.30 -7.52 20.65
N ASN A 412 2.46 -7.07 21.91
CA ASN A 412 2.18 -5.68 22.29
C ASN A 412 3.14 -4.67 21.64
N GLU A 413 4.42 -5.03 21.48
CA GLU A 413 5.39 -4.18 20.76
C GLU A 413 5.06 -4.13 19.27
N VAL A 414 4.63 -5.25 18.67
CA VAL A 414 4.17 -5.26 17.27
C VAL A 414 2.93 -4.38 17.09
N GLN A 415 1.94 -4.48 18.00
CA GLN A 415 0.79 -3.57 17.99
C GLN A 415 1.23 -2.10 18.15
N LEU A 416 2.16 -1.81 19.05
CA LEU A 416 2.68 -0.46 19.25
C LEU A 416 3.28 0.11 17.96
N LEU A 417 4.16 -0.64 17.28
CA LEU A 417 4.79 -0.25 16.02
C LEU A 417 3.75 0.05 14.92
N LEU A 418 2.79 -0.87 14.74
CA LEU A 418 1.70 -0.72 13.77
C LEU A 418 0.87 0.55 14.04
N LEU A 419 0.49 0.78 15.30
CA LEU A 419 -0.38 1.90 15.68
C LEU A 419 0.37 3.24 15.74
N GLN A 420 1.67 3.27 16.03
CA GLN A 420 2.48 4.47 15.89
C GLN A 420 2.55 4.91 14.43
N ALA A 421 2.84 3.98 13.52
CA ALA A 421 2.83 4.24 12.08
C ALA A 421 1.45 4.72 11.60
N ALA A 422 0.37 4.03 11.97
CA ALA A 422 -0.98 4.42 11.56
C ALA A 422 -1.37 5.82 12.08
N ARG A 423 -1.01 6.18 13.33
CA ARG A 423 -1.21 7.54 13.84
C ARG A 423 -0.41 8.58 13.06
N GLN A 424 0.83 8.27 12.69
CA GLN A 424 1.62 9.15 11.82
C GLN A 424 0.96 9.32 10.45
N ALA A 425 0.41 8.26 9.85
CA ALA A 425 -0.29 8.33 8.57
C ALA A 425 -1.47 9.32 8.62
N PHE A 426 -2.26 9.32 9.70
CA PHE A 426 -3.42 10.21 9.85
C PHE A 426 -3.10 11.71 9.94
N ILE A 427 -1.87 12.09 10.32
CA ILE A 427 -1.42 13.48 10.33
C ILE A 427 -0.54 13.83 9.13
N THR A 428 -0.07 12.82 8.39
CA THR A 428 0.76 13.00 7.21
C THR A 428 -0.13 13.31 6.01
N ARG A 429 0.22 14.33 5.22
CA ARG A 429 -0.46 14.63 3.96
C ARG A 429 -0.11 13.58 2.90
N GLY A 430 -1.13 12.94 2.32
CA GLY A 430 -0.96 12.03 1.19
C GLY A 430 -0.42 12.77 -0.04
N ALA A 431 0.54 12.19 -0.77
CA ALA A 431 1.13 12.87 -1.94
C ALA A 431 0.24 12.79 -3.18
N ILE A 432 -0.54 11.72 -3.30
CA ILE A 432 -1.34 11.41 -4.49
C ILE A 432 -2.84 11.53 -4.27
N ARG A 433 -3.28 12.04 -3.10
CA ARG A 433 -4.70 12.07 -2.76
C ARG A 433 -5.38 13.37 -3.18
N VAL A 434 -6.62 13.23 -3.65
CA VAL A 434 -7.57 14.32 -3.88
C VAL A 434 -8.77 14.14 -2.92
N PRO A 435 -9.25 15.21 -2.25
CA PRO A 435 -8.72 16.58 -2.24
C PRO A 435 -7.33 16.67 -1.58
N GLU A 436 -6.55 17.68 -1.98
CA GLU A 436 -5.26 18.00 -1.35
C GLU A 436 -5.46 18.25 0.16
N GLY A 437 -4.48 17.85 0.98
CA GLY A 437 -4.60 17.89 2.44
C GLY A 437 -5.24 16.63 3.03
N SER A 438 -5.70 15.68 2.22
CA SER A 438 -6.13 14.37 2.71
C SER A 438 -5.00 13.64 3.44
N ALA A 439 -5.37 12.91 4.51
CA ALA A 439 -4.41 12.09 5.26
C ALA A 439 -3.87 10.94 4.39
N ALA A 440 -2.60 10.62 4.59
CA ALA A 440 -1.96 9.48 3.96
C ALA A 440 -2.71 8.19 4.31
N GLN A 441 -2.91 7.34 3.31
CA GLN A 441 -3.47 6.02 3.42
C GLN A 441 -2.41 4.99 3.02
N VAL A 442 -2.12 4.06 3.93
CA VAL A 442 -1.00 3.13 3.82
C VAL A 442 -1.33 1.77 4.43
N ASN A 443 -0.65 0.75 3.91
CA ASN A 443 -0.53 -0.56 4.53
C ASN A 443 0.78 -0.60 5.32
N ILE A 444 0.75 -1.19 6.52
CA ILE A 444 1.87 -1.21 7.46
C ILE A 444 2.09 -2.66 7.88
N ALA A 445 3.30 -3.17 7.69
CA ALA A 445 3.69 -4.51 8.12
C ALA A 445 4.87 -4.47 9.10
N VAL A 446 4.87 -5.40 10.04
CA VAL A 446 6.01 -5.70 10.90
C VAL A 446 6.41 -7.15 10.71
N VAL A 447 7.70 -7.39 10.47
CA VAL A 447 8.29 -8.73 10.33
C VAL A 447 9.38 -8.94 11.39
N ASP A 448 9.66 -10.19 11.74
CA ASP A 448 10.84 -10.53 12.54
C ASP A 448 12.13 -10.60 11.71
N VAL A 449 13.24 -10.97 12.35
CA VAL A 449 14.57 -11.07 11.70
C VAL A 449 14.65 -12.15 10.62
N ASP A 450 13.77 -13.14 10.66
CA ASP A 450 13.68 -14.23 9.70
C ASP A 450 12.62 -13.92 8.61
N GLY A 451 12.09 -12.69 8.57
CA GLY A 451 11.11 -12.22 7.60
C GLY A 451 9.70 -12.76 7.83
N ILE A 452 9.41 -13.37 9.00
CA ILE A 452 8.06 -13.84 9.34
C ILE A 452 7.18 -12.64 9.68
N VAL A 453 6.01 -12.57 9.05
CA VAL A 453 5.03 -11.51 9.31
C VAL A 453 4.45 -11.65 10.71
N LEU A 454 4.64 -10.62 11.53
CA LEU A 454 4.10 -10.56 12.89
C LEU A 454 2.78 -9.81 12.96
N GLY A 455 2.51 -8.92 12.02
CA GLY A 455 1.22 -8.27 11.88
C GLY A 455 1.16 -7.29 10.72
N ILE A 456 -0.05 -7.09 10.19
CA ILE A 456 -0.34 -6.08 9.17
C ILE A 456 -1.54 -5.25 9.60
N PHE A 457 -1.47 -3.94 9.41
CA PHE A 457 -2.56 -2.99 9.63
C PHE A 457 -2.64 -2.02 8.46
N SER A 458 -3.85 -1.82 7.93
CA SER A 458 -4.09 -0.91 6.81
C SER A 458 -4.95 0.26 7.28
N THR A 459 -4.64 1.47 6.86
CA THR A 459 -5.59 2.58 7.04
C THR A 459 -6.82 2.38 6.12
N PRO A 460 -7.98 3.00 6.41
CA PRO A 460 -9.26 2.62 5.79
C PRO A 460 -9.34 2.66 4.26
N ASP A 461 -8.58 3.51 3.58
CA ASP A 461 -8.56 3.62 2.11
C ASP A 461 -7.15 3.42 1.53
N ALA A 462 -6.36 2.55 2.18
CA ALA A 462 -5.06 2.16 1.63
C ALA A 462 -5.26 1.36 0.33
N ALA A 463 -4.53 1.73 -0.72
CA ALA A 463 -4.56 1.00 -1.97
C ALA A 463 -4.00 -0.42 -1.79
N ILE A 464 -4.65 -1.43 -2.38
CA ILE A 464 -4.43 -2.85 -2.07
C ILE A 464 -3.05 -3.34 -2.54
N PHE A 465 -2.45 -2.73 -3.56
CA PHE A 465 -1.08 -3.05 -3.98
C PHE A 465 -0.09 -2.99 -2.79
N GLY A 466 -0.31 -2.02 -1.88
CA GLY A 466 0.56 -1.80 -0.75
C GLY A 466 0.54 -2.93 0.28
N PHE A 467 -0.48 -3.80 0.27
CA PHE A 467 -0.63 -4.86 1.27
C PHE A 467 0.49 -5.91 1.19
N ASP A 468 0.82 -6.37 -0.02
CA ASP A 468 1.96 -7.27 -0.23
C ASP A 468 3.30 -6.50 -0.29
N VAL A 469 3.31 -5.32 -0.90
CA VAL A 469 4.52 -4.48 -0.98
C VAL A 469 5.05 -4.07 0.40
N CYS A 470 4.19 -3.69 1.36
CA CYS A 470 4.68 -3.28 2.69
C CYS A 470 5.44 -4.41 3.40
N VAL A 471 5.07 -5.68 3.15
CA VAL A 471 5.81 -6.85 3.63
C VAL A 471 7.12 -7.03 2.87
N GLN A 472 7.13 -6.91 1.53
CA GLN A 472 8.38 -6.97 0.75
C GLN A 472 9.40 -5.92 1.23
N LYS A 473 8.96 -4.69 1.48
CA LYS A 473 9.81 -3.62 2.00
C LYS A 473 10.35 -3.97 3.38
N ALA A 474 9.50 -4.46 4.29
CA ALA A 474 9.93 -4.87 5.63
C ALA A 474 10.95 -6.02 5.56
N ARG A 475 10.67 -7.04 4.75
CA ARG A 475 11.57 -8.17 4.51
C ARG A 475 12.91 -7.74 3.93
N THR A 476 12.92 -6.77 3.01
CA THR A 476 14.15 -6.23 2.44
C THR A 476 15.03 -5.55 3.49
N ALA A 477 14.47 -4.68 4.34
CA ALA A 477 15.22 -4.03 5.41
C ALA A 477 15.74 -5.04 6.45
N ALA A 478 14.91 -6.02 6.85
CA ALA A 478 15.33 -7.09 7.77
C ALA A 478 16.44 -7.96 7.17
N PHE A 479 16.27 -8.39 5.92
CA PHE A 479 17.21 -9.21 5.19
C PHE A 479 18.53 -8.48 4.99
N LEU A 480 18.58 -7.30 4.38
CA LEU A 480 19.87 -6.66 4.12
C LEU A 480 20.63 -6.29 5.40
N SER A 481 19.93 -6.12 6.53
CA SER A 481 20.52 -5.78 7.83
C SER A 481 20.94 -6.98 8.68
N ARG A 482 20.62 -8.23 8.31
CA ARG A 482 20.97 -9.41 9.12
C ARG A 482 22.36 -9.96 8.77
N ALA A 483 22.97 -10.63 9.74
CA ALA A 483 24.35 -11.09 9.66
C ALA A 483 24.61 -12.19 8.60
N THR A 484 23.57 -12.93 8.22
CA THR A 484 23.67 -14.10 7.34
C THR A 484 23.43 -13.81 5.86
N SER A 485 23.10 -12.57 5.49
CA SER A 485 22.59 -12.28 4.14
C SER A 485 23.59 -12.53 3.02
N ALA A 486 24.86 -12.15 3.20
CA ALA A 486 25.90 -12.50 2.23
C ALA A 486 26.03 -14.03 2.04
N ALA A 487 26.03 -14.78 3.15
CA ALA A 487 26.17 -16.23 3.10
C ALA A 487 24.95 -16.92 2.46
N GLU A 488 23.74 -16.41 2.72
CA GLU A 488 22.52 -16.95 2.12
C GLU A 488 22.42 -16.66 0.63
N LEU A 489 22.79 -15.45 0.17
CA LEU A 489 22.91 -15.14 -1.26
C LEU A 489 23.98 -16.00 -1.94
N GLN A 490 25.10 -16.26 -1.26
CA GLN A 490 26.18 -17.08 -1.80
C GLN A 490 25.76 -18.55 -1.96
N ALA A 491 24.98 -19.08 -1.02
CA ALA A 491 24.55 -20.48 -1.03
C ALA A 491 23.34 -20.74 -1.93
N ALA A 492 22.44 -19.76 -2.08
CA ALA A 492 21.19 -19.94 -2.80
C ALA A 492 21.40 -20.17 -4.31
N GLU A 493 20.56 -21.03 -4.88
CA GLU A 493 20.52 -21.36 -6.32
C GLU A 493 21.91 -21.64 -6.93
N HIS A 494 22.73 -22.44 -6.23
CA HIS A 494 24.07 -22.81 -6.68
C HIS A 494 24.99 -21.61 -6.96
N GLY A 495 24.87 -20.53 -6.17
CA GLY A 495 25.72 -19.35 -6.28
C GLY A 495 25.28 -18.35 -7.36
N LYS A 496 24.04 -18.46 -7.86
CA LYS A 496 23.46 -17.55 -8.87
C LYS A 496 23.62 -16.06 -8.52
N PHE A 497 23.61 -15.72 -7.23
CA PHE A 497 23.64 -14.33 -6.76
C PHE A 497 25.04 -13.82 -6.41
N VAL A 498 26.09 -14.64 -6.54
CA VAL A 498 27.49 -14.26 -6.20
C VAL A 498 27.94 -13.00 -6.95
N LYS A 499 27.51 -12.82 -8.21
CA LYS A 499 27.81 -11.61 -8.99
C LYS A 499 27.40 -10.30 -8.30
N TYR A 500 26.29 -10.30 -7.58
CA TYR A 500 25.80 -9.14 -6.82
C TYR A 500 26.59 -8.94 -5.52
N LEU A 501 27.03 -10.03 -4.88
CA LEU A 501 27.92 -9.97 -3.72
C LEU A 501 29.30 -9.44 -4.08
N ASP A 502 29.85 -9.86 -5.21
CA ASP A 502 31.13 -9.35 -5.72
C ASP A 502 31.04 -7.86 -6.03
N ALA A 503 29.94 -7.42 -6.65
CA ALA A 503 29.68 -6.00 -6.91
C ALA A 503 29.56 -5.20 -5.60
N ALA A 504 28.75 -5.68 -4.65
CA ALA A 504 28.59 -5.06 -3.34
C ALA A 504 29.94 -4.96 -2.59
N THR A 505 30.75 -6.02 -2.61
CA THR A 505 32.07 -6.06 -1.98
C THR A 505 33.03 -5.06 -2.61
N ARG A 506 33.06 -4.96 -3.95
CA ARG A 506 33.86 -3.94 -4.66
C ARG A 506 33.46 -2.51 -4.26
N ASP A 507 32.17 -2.30 -4.02
CA ASP A 507 31.60 -1.02 -3.61
C ASP A 507 31.68 -0.76 -2.09
N GLY A 508 32.23 -1.70 -1.31
CA GLY A 508 32.34 -1.58 0.15
C GLY A 508 31.01 -1.76 0.90
N VAL A 509 29.97 -2.26 0.24
CA VAL A 509 28.66 -2.56 0.82
C VAL A 509 28.73 -3.90 1.55
N LYS A 510 28.60 -3.87 2.88
CA LYS A 510 28.66 -5.07 3.72
C LYS A 510 27.28 -5.61 4.03
N LEU A 511 27.05 -6.89 3.70
CA LEU A 511 25.82 -7.64 4.01
C LEU A 511 26.06 -8.68 5.12
N ASP A 512 26.78 -8.27 6.16
CA ASP A 512 27.26 -9.07 7.29
C ASP A 512 26.64 -8.65 8.64
N GLY A 513 25.59 -7.83 8.59
CA GLY A 513 24.87 -7.32 9.76
C GLY A 513 25.56 -6.14 10.47
N SER A 514 26.68 -5.64 9.94
CA SER A 514 27.33 -4.42 10.45
C SER A 514 26.63 -3.13 10.02
N VAL A 515 25.69 -3.20 9.06
CA VAL A 515 24.95 -2.07 8.52
C VAL A 515 23.45 -2.30 8.63
N ALA A 516 22.72 -1.31 9.11
CA ALA A 516 21.27 -1.23 9.13
C ALA A 516 20.78 -0.56 7.84
N PHE A 517 20.24 -1.35 6.92
CA PHE A 517 19.73 -0.89 5.62
C PHE A 517 18.24 -0.60 5.69
N SER A 518 17.85 0.59 5.21
CA SER A 518 16.47 0.88 4.82
C SER A 518 16.21 0.45 3.37
N ASP A 519 14.94 0.38 2.98
CA ASP A 519 14.60 0.15 1.56
C ASP A 519 15.06 1.27 0.63
N ARG A 520 15.14 2.51 1.14
CA ARG A 520 15.69 3.60 0.33
C ARG A 520 17.14 3.34 -0.05
N ALA A 521 17.94 2.79 0.86
CA ALA A 521 19.32 2.40 0.57
C ALA A 521 19.35 1.23 -0.42
N ALA A 522 18.49 0.23 -0.23
CA ALA A 522 18.37 -0.90 -1.13
C ALA A 522 18.01 -0.45 -2.55
N GLY A 523 17.00 0.41 -2.69
CA GLY A 523 16.59 1.01 -3.95
C GLY A 523 17.70 1.82 -4.62
N PHE A 524 18.45 2.61 -3.85
CA PHE A 524 19.58 3.38 -4.35
C PHE A 524 20.70 2.47 -4.90
N LEU A 525 20.92 1.29 -4.32
CA LEU A 525 21.88 0.28 -4.79
C LEU A 525 21.37 -0.56 -5.97
N SER A 526 20.07 -0.50 -6.27
CA SER A 526 19.40 -1.24 -7.34
C SER A 526 19.14 -0.40 -8.60
N ARG A 527 19.74 0.79 -8.69
CA ARG A 527 19.57 1.71 -9.82
C ARG A 527 20.47 1.34 -11.01
N PRO A 528 19.97 1.47 -12.26
CA PRO A 528 20.80 1.25 -13.46
C PRO A 528 21.84 2.36 -13.66
N PHE A 529 21.68 3.49 -12.96
CA PHE A 529 22.64 4.57 -12.82
C PHE A 529 22.93 4.80 -11.34
N PHE A 530 24.20 4.73 -10.93
CA PHE A 530 24.59 5.00 -9.56
C PHE A 530 25.58 6.18 -9.48
N PRO A 531 25.23 7.29 -8.81
CA PRO A 531 24.00 7.50 -8.03
C PRO A 531 22.76 7.80 -8.89
N ASP A 532 21.58 7.60 -8.30
CA ASP A 532 20.31 7.85 -8.99
C ASP A 532 20.20 9.30 -9.50
N GLY A 533 19.67 9.47 -10.72
CA GLY A 533 19.54 10.76 -11.37
C GLY A 533 20.83 11.34 -11.96
N ILE A 534 21.92 10.58 -12.02
CA ILE A 534 23.13 10.96 -12.75
C ILE A 534 23.41 9.91 -13.82
N ASP A 535 23.05 10.22 -15.06
CA ASP A 535 23.27 9.36 -16.23
C ASP A 535 24.78 9.18 -16.50
N GLU A 536 25.11 8.25 -17.40
CA GLU A 536 26.50 7.91 -17.78
C GLU A 536 27.36 7.39 -16.63
N THR A 537 26.73 6.98 -15.54
CA THR A 537 27.37 6.31 -14.41
C THR A 537 27.19 4.79 -14.48
N ASP A 538 28.11 4.07 -13.84
CA ASP A 538 27.98 2.63 -13.65
C ASP A 538 26.73 2.32 -12.79
N ASN A 539 26.12 1.15 -13.01
CA ASN A 539 24.98 0.72 -12.23
C ASN A 539 25.33 0.44 -10.76
N GLY A 540 24.31 0.46 -9.91
CA GLY A 540 24.42 0.04 -8.53
C GLY A 540 24.65 -1.48 -8.41
N PRO A 541 25.24 -1.95 -7.30
CA PRO A 541 25.69 -3.33 -7.17
C PRO A 541 24.58 -4.38 -7.23
N PHE A 542 23.31 -3.99 -7.08
CA PHE A 542 22.16 -4.89 -7.17
C PHE A 542 21.37 -4.75 -8.48
N SER A 543 21.81 -3.88 -9.39
CA SER A 543 21.12 -3.59 -10.65
C SER A 543 21.79 -4.27 -11.84
N LYS A 544 21.08 -4.27 -12.99
CA LYS A 544 21.70 -4.49 -14.31
C LYS A 544 22.34 -3.19 -14.82
N ARG A 545 23.27 -3.31 -15.76
CA ARG A 545 23.74 -2.16 -16.56
C ARG A 545 22.60 -1.61 -17.42
N ILE A 546 22.58 -0.31 -17.70
CA ILE A 546 21.49 0.33 -18.47
C ILE A 546 21.25 -0.28 -19.86
N ASP A 547 22.29 -0.82 -20.51
CA ASP A 547 22.19 -1.49 -21.79
C ASP A 547 21.49 -2.86 -21.73
N GLN A 548 21.39 -3.44 -20.52
CA GLN A 548 20.68 -4.69 -20.23
C GLN A 548 19.40 -4.48 -19.41
N PHE A 549 19.29 -3.33 -18.75
CA PHE A 549 18.18 -2.99 -17.88
C PHE A 549 16.88 -2.82 -18.67
N SER A 550 15.81 -3.33 -18.09
CA SER A 550 14.44 -2.90 -18.34
C SER A 550 13.62 -3.07 -17.06
N PRO A 551 12.40 -2.53 -17.01
CA PRO A 551 11.41 -2.87 -15.99
C PRO A 551 11.06 -4.37 -15.92
N PHE A 552 11.52 -5.19 -16.87
CA PHE A 552 11.41 -6.66 -16.88
C PHE A 552 12.76 -7.37 -16.63
N ASN A 553 13.82 -6.63 -16.30
CA ASN A 553 15.17 -7.12 -16.03
C ASN A 553 15.96 -6.14 -15.15
N ASP A 554 15.55 -5.98 -13.89
CA ASP A 554 16.07 -4.93 -13.01
C ASP A 554 17.32 -5.29 -12.21
N GLY A 555 17.60 -6.57 -12.00
CA GLY A 555 18.78 -7.04 -11.27
C GLY A 555 18.43 -8.08 -10.23
N LEU A 556 18.92 -7.87 -9.00
CA LEU A 556 18.77 -8.81 -7.89
C LEU A 556 17.30 -9.07 -7.55
N GLN A 557 16.43 -8.06 -7.63
CA GLN A 557 15.01 -8.19 -7.32
C GLN A 557 14.34 -9.26 -8.20
N LEU A 558 14.39 -9.11 -9.52
CA LEU A 558 13.90 -10.15 -10.42
C LEU A 558 14.68 -11.45 -10.31
N ASP A 559 16.02 -11.41 -10.27
CA ASP A 559 16.83 -12.63 -10.31
C ASP A 559 16.49 -13.57 -9.14
N LEU A 560 16.11 -13.03 -7.97
CA LEU A 560 15.66 -13.78 -6.80
C LEU A 560 14.35 -14.53 -7.02
N VAL A 561 13.42 -13.95 -7.77
CA VAL A 561 12.07 -14.53 -7.98
C VAL A 561 11.93 -15.31 -9.27
N LYS A 562 12.82 -15.10 -10.25
CA LYS A 562 12.71 -15.60 -11.62
C LYS A 562 12.56 -17.12 -11.71
N THR A 563 13.26 -17.88 -10.86
CA THR A 563 13.21 -19.35 -10.88
C THR A 563 11.82 -19.84 -10.45
N ALA A 564 11.32 -19.41 -9.29
CA ALA A 564 10.01 -19.80 -8.80
C ALA A 564 8.87 -19.28 -9.70
N LEU A 565 8.99 -18.05 -10.19
CA LEU A 565 8.02 -17.47 -11.13
C LEU A 565 7.92 -18.32 -12.40
N GLY A 566 9.05 -18.72 -12.98
CA GLY A 566 9.07 -19.62 -14.14
C GLY A 566 8.40 -20.97 -13.87
N LEU A 567 8.54 -21.53 -12.66
CA LEU A 567 7.85 -22.77 -12.27
C LEU A 567 6.33 -22.55 -12.16
N VAL A 568 5.89 -21.48 -11.48
CA VAL A 568 4.45 -21.20 -11.33
C VAL A 568 3.78 -20.91 -12.67
N LEU A 569 4.42 -20.14 -13.55
CA LEU A 569 3.89 -19.86 -14.89
C LEU A 569 3.77 -21.12 -15.76
N ASN A 570 4.56 -22.16 -15.47
CA ASN A 570 4.46 -23.48 -16.10
C ASN A 570 3.53 -24.46 -15.34
N GLY A 571 2.69 -23.95 -14.44
CA GLY A 571 1.71 -24.73 -13.70
C GLY A 571 2.27 -25.53 -12.51
N GLN A 572 3.51 -25.24 -12.07
CA GLN A 572 4.10 -25.87 -10.89
C GLN A 572 3.96 -24.96 -9.67
N PRO A 573 3.03 -25.26 -8.74
CA PRO A 573 2.75 -24.39 -7.60
C PRO A 573 3.98 -24.22 -6.72
N GLN A 574 4.18 -23.00 -6.22
CA GLN A 574 5.25 -22.66 -5.29
C GLN A 574 4.65 -22.03 -4.04
N THR A 575 5.31 -22.21 -2.89
CA THR A 575 4.92 -21.60 -1.61
C THR A 575 5.81 -20.42 -1.22
N SER A 576 6.80 -20.11 -2.07
CA SER A 576 7.74 -19.00 -1.94
C SER A 576 8.21 -18.62 -3.33
N CYS A 577 8.38 -17.32 -3.57
CA CYS A 577 8.99 -16.81 -4.79
C CYS A 577 10.52 -16.94 -4.79
N THR A 578 11.17 -17.19 -3.65
CA THR A 578 12.64 -17.25 -3.60
C THR A 578 13.12 -18.50 -2.86
N ALA A 579 14.38 -18.88 -3.12
CA ALA A 579 15.08 -19.91 -2.35
C ALA A 579 15.61 -19.39 -0.99
N ILE A 580 15.39 -18.12 -0.66
CA ILE A 580 15.94 -17.46 0.52
C ILE A 580 14.84 -17.29 1.56
N ARG A 581 15.08 -17.82 2.76
CA ARG A 581 14.13 -17.70 3.87
C ARG A 581 13.99 -16.25 4.32
N GLY A 582 12.75 -15.84 4.56
CA GLY A 582 12.40 -14.48 4.93
C GLY A 582 12.19 -13.54 3.75
N LEU A 583 12.26 -14.05 2.52
CA LEU A 583 11.96 -13.34 1.28
C LEU A 583 10.89 -14.11 0.48
N GLU A 584 9.88 -14.66 1.16
CA GLU A 584 8.88 -15.55 0.55
C GLU A 584 8.07 -14.87 -0.58
N ASN A 585 7.89 -13.55 -0.51
CA ASN A 585 7.30 -12.74 -1.59
C ASN A 585 8.33 -11.87 -2.34
N GLY A 586 9.63 -12.09 -2.16
CA GLY A 586 10.70 -11.33 -2.82
C GLY A 586 11.17 -10.09 -2.07
N LEU A 587 11.94 -9.26 -2.76
CA LEU A 587 12.44 -7.96 -2.27
C LEU A 587 11.63 -6.81 -2.88
N GLN A 588 11.68 -5.66 -2.22
CA GLN A 588 11.28 -4.38 -2.81
C GLN A 588 12.48 -3.42 -2.85
N ILE A 589 12.49 -2.51 -3.83
CA ILE A 589 13.64 -1.63 -4.09
C ILE A 589 13.23 -0.16 -4.20
N PHE A 590 12.20 0.24 -3.45
CA PHE A 590 11.81 1.64 -3.32
C PHE A 590 11.39 1.98 -1.88
N PRO A 591 11.51 3.26 -1.48
CA PRO A 591 11.49 3.66 -0.05
C PRO A 591 10.22 3.29 0.71
N GLY A 592 10.35 3.14 2.03
CA GLY A 592 9.21 2.85 2.92
C GLY A 592 9.46 1.81 4.01
N SER A 593 10.70 1.38 4.28
CA SER A 593 10.99 0.49 5.41
C SER A 593 12.28 0.82 6.14
N VAL A 594 12.32 0.47 7.42
CA VAL A 594 13.50 0.56 8.28
C VAL A 594 13.63 -0.69 9.16
N PRO A 595 14.86 -1.12 9.48
CA PRO A 595 15.10 -2.23 10.39
C PRO A 595 14.87 -1.80 11.84
N LEU A 596 14.37 -2.74 12.65
CA LEU A 596 14.03 -2.54 14.06
C LEU A 596 15.11 -3.13 14.96
N TYR A 597 15.58 -2.35 15.93
CA TYR A 597 16.63 -2.73 16.87
C TYR A 597 16.15 -2.64 18.32
N LYS A 598 16.56 -3.60 19.14
CA LYS A 598 16.35 -3.60 20.60
C LYS A 598 17.65 -3.94 21.29
N ASN A 599 18.10 -3.06 22.19
CA ASN A 599 19.40 -3.19 22.87
C ASN A 599 20.58 -3.35 21.87
N GLY A 600 20.54 -2.61 20.76
CA GLY A 600 21.58 -2.64 19.72
C GLY A 600 21.58 -3.91 18.85
N ARG A 601 20.59 -4.79 18.96
CA ARG A 601 20.46 -6.00 18.14
C ARG A 601 19.25 -5.88 17.21
N LEU A 602 19.40 -6.32 15.96
CA LEU A 602 18.29 -6.44 15.02
C LEU A 602 17.23 -7.40 15.59
N VAL A 603 15.96 -6.97 15.57
CA VAL A 603 14.80 -7.76 16.05
C VAL A 603 13.69 -7.90 15.00
N GLY A 604 13.78 -7.20 13.88
CA GLY A 604 12.82 -7.24 12.80
C GLY A 604 12.91 -6.04 11.88
N ALA A 605 11.83 -5.71 11.19
CA ALA A 605 11.68 -4.51 10.40
C ALA A 605 10.21 -4.06 10.33
N ILE A 606 10.00 -2.78 10.06
CA ILE A 606 8.70 -2.21 9.70
C ILE A 606 8.73 -1.74 8.24
N GLY A 607 7.67 -2.02 7.49
CA GLY A 607 7.49 -1.58 6.11
C GLY A 607 6.13 -0.93 5.90
N VAL A 608 6.10 0.09 5.05
CA VAL A 608 4.94 0.94 4.79
C VAL A 608 4.79 1.15 3.28
N SER A 609 3.56 1.03 2.76
CA SER A 609 3.28 1.29 1.35
C SER A 609 1.88 1.87 1.12
N GLY A 610 1.81 2.99 0.41
CA GLY A 610 0.54 3.61 -0.02
C GLY A 610 0.72 4.88 -0.84
N ASP A 611 0.48 6.04 -0.24
CA ASP A 611 0.30 7.32 -0.96
C ASP A 611 1.57 8.02 -1.47
N GLY A 612 2.77 7.63 -1.05
CA GLY A 612 3.99 8.24 -1.56
C GLY A 612 5.25 7.78 -0.84
N VAL A 613 6.35 7.63 -1.57
CA VAL A 613 7.57 7.03 -1.03
C VAL A 613 8.23 7.84 0.09
N ASP A 614 8.12 9.17 0.06
CA ASP A 614 8.64 10.01 1.14
C ASP A 614 7.68 9.99 2.35
N GLN A 615 6.37 9.84 2.12
CA GLN A 615 5.38 9.60 3.19
C GLN A 615 5.61 8.24 3.85
N ASP A 616 5.83 7.19 3.06
CA ASP A 616 6.10 5.84 3.55
C ASP A 616 7.34 5.82 4.45
N ASP A 617 8.42 6.49 4.04
CA ASP A 617 9.63 6.64 4.86
C ASP A 617 9.37 7.37 6.18
N LEU A 618 8.62 8.47 6.15
CA LEU A 618 8.25 9.20 7.36
C LEU A 618 7.43 8.31 8.30
N ILE A 619 6.43 7.62 7.77
CA ILE A 619 5.54 6.77 8.56
C ILE A 619 6.29 5.56 9.12
N ALA A 620 7.18 4.94 8.35
CA ALA A 620 8.03 3.84 8.81
C ALA A 620 9.00 4.30 9.91
N ALA A 621 9.66 5.45 9.74
CA ALA A 621 10.57 6.02 10.72
C ALA A 621 9.84 6.34 12.04
N MET A 622 8.70 7.02 11.98
CA MET A 622 7.92 7.35 13.18
C MET A 622 7.29 6.10 13.83
N GLY A 623 6.88 5.13 13.01
CA GLY A 623 6.41 3.82 13.47
C GLY A 623 7.47 3.02 14.21
N SER A 624 8.75 3.21 13.86
CA SER A 624 9.89 2.54 14.51
C SER A 624 10.32 3.13 15.85
N SER A 625 9.61 4.13 16.38
CA SER A 625 10.06 4.87 17.56
C SER A 625 10.20 4.00 18.81
N GLY A 626 11.38 4.02 19.44
CA GLY A 626 11.78 3.12 20.52
C GLY A 626 12.45 1.82 20.05
N PHE A 627 12.54 1.61 18.73
CA PHE A 627 13.17 0.47 18.07
C PHE A 627 14.13 0.92 16.95
N GLU A 628 14.65 2.14 17.03
CA GLU A 628 15.47 2.72 15.97
C GLU A 628 16.83 2.02 15.86
N ALA A 629 17.31 1.83 14.63
CA ALA A 629 18.69 1.41 14.40
C ALA A 629 19.69 2.41 15.02
N PRO A 630 20.78 1.96 15.66
CA PRO A 630 21.81 2.85 16.18
C PRO A 630 22.43 3.70 15.06
N ASP A 631 22.59 5.01 15.30
CA ASP A 631 23.08 5.97 14.29
C ASP A 631 24.42 5.59 13.65
N GLY A 632 25.29 4.88 14.39
CA GLY A 632 26.61 4.48 13.93
C GLY A 632 26.61 3.33 12.93
N VAL A 633 25.50 2.60 12.77
CA VAL A 633 25.40 1.45 11.86
C VAL A 633 24.43 1.67 10.70
N ARG A 634 23.72 2.81 10.65
CA ARG A 634 22.76 3.10 9.57
C ARG A 634 23.45 3.18 8.20
N SER A 635 22.71 2.86 7.14
CA SER A 635 23.22 2.91 5.77
C SER A 635 23.75 4.30 5.38
N ASP A 636 23.26 5.39 5.99
CA ASP A 636 23.79 6.74 5.79
C ASP A 636 25.20 6.99 6.38
N ARG A 637 25.82 5.97 6.96
CA ARG A 637 27.24 5.92 7.32
C ARG A 637 28.10 5.23 6.27
N VAL A 638 27.50 4.62 5.25
CA VAL A 638 28.17 3.91 4.16
C VAL A 638 28.31 4.85 2.96
N PHE A 639 29.49 4.80 2.32
CA PHE A 639 29.78 5.50 1.08
C PHE A 639 30.10 4.49 -0.01
N VAL A 640 29.46 4.63 -1.16
CA VAL A 640 29.73 3.85 -2.36
C VAL A 640 30.24 4.81 -3.43
N ARG A 641 31.45 4.56 -3.94
CA ARG A 641 32.08 5.40 -4.99
C ARG A 641 32.06 6.91 -4.65
N GLY A 642 32.23 7.25 -3.36
CA GLY A 642 32.20 8.64 -2.86
C GLY A 642 30.81 9.21 -2.58
N VAL A 643 29.73 8.48 -2.87
CA VAL A 643 28.35 8.90 -2.59
C VAL A 643 27.85 8.25 -1.31
N ARG A 644 27.31 9.06 -0.40
CA ARG A 644 26.67 8.58 0.83
C ARG A 644 25.34 7.89 0.50
N LEU A 645 25.13 6.67 0.99
CA LEU A 645 23.83 6.01 0.84
C LEU A 645 22.75 6.75 1.65
N PRO A 646 21.50 6.78 1.18
CA PRO A 646 20.40 7.31 1.97
C PRO A 646 20.00 6.36 3.10
N TYR A 647 19.29 6.87 4.11
CA TYR A 647 18.56 6.04 5.09
C TYR A 647 17.05 6.29 4.97
N VAL A 648 16.57 7.48 5.34
CA VAL A 648 15.17 7.90 5.11
C VAL A 648 15.12 9.31 4.57
N LYS A 649 14.05 9.66 3.86
CA LYS A 649 13.79 11.02 3.38
C LYS A 649 12.34 11.40 3.66
N PHE A 650 12.14 12.56 4.27
CA PHE A 650 10.81 13.04 4.66
C PHE A 650 10.29 14.11 3.69
N PRO A 651 8.96 14.24 3.54
CA PRO A 651 8.36 15.32 2.77
C PRO A 651 8.69 16.69 3.37
N ARG A 652 8.88 17.71 2.53
CA ARG A 652 9.20 19.08 3.00
C ARG A 652 8.09 19.69 3.86
N GLN A 653 6.84 19.37 3.54
CA GLN A 653 5.65 19.78 4.29
C GLN A 653 4.83 18.52 4.60
N PRO A 654 5.18 17.81 5.67
CA PRO A 654 4.63 16.48 5.94
C PRO A 654 3.22 16.52 6.52
N ASN A 655 2.87 17.58 7.26
CA ASN A 655 1.58 17.67 7.93
C ASN A 655 0.49 18.18 6.99
N ARG A 656 -0.73 17.66 7.20
CA ARG A 656 -1.95 18.16 6.56
C ARG A 656 -2.47 19.45 7.18
#